data_AF-A0A6L7NIH3-F1
#
_entry.id   AF-A0A6L7NIH3-F1
#
_cell.length_a   1.000
_cell.length_b   1.000
_cell.length_c   1.000
_cell.angle_alpha   90.00
_cell.angle_beta   90.00
_cell.angle_gamma   90.00
#
_symmetry.space_group_name_H-M   'P 1'
#
loop_
_entity.id
_entity.type
_entity.pdbx_description
1 polymer ?
#
loop_
_entity_poly.entity_id
_entity_poly.type
_entity_poly.pdbx_seq_one_letter_code
_entity_poly.pdbx_strand_id
1 'polypeptide(L)'
;SIDTTENTLLVYRNIPALQGQYVGPGSRYAGLSRLAQTSAEEGVWETTQGVNPVTKQEEPRRVFAILHDGLVFSSSHSALVSDVEASVREYVAKATAKYDQDGLDAVIAHYNSEDSLEGQFYLFLIGADDLYLAHPIFPHLIGTDIKDVVGSDGQELGKEIALATEDGIWVEYLWPHPVTRREQQKVTWAIRHDGLIFASGYYAGAPEAGSPAWRDADPRQYTVQYVNRAVERYEQEGLESFLNYYNSVASFEGQWYLFATDADDIYHVHPLIPELIGTDIKAVVGSDGYELGKELAKAVDGGDGVWVEYLWPHPVTLKEVPKVGYAVRHDGMLFASGYYPQVEDPAGRTQEYVNQAIEYYKANGRDATVTYYKSPESLDGQWNLTLADENDTVLVAVLAPQLIGTDLKGVGAGRLRQIGREMAAATEEGRWVSFIFPNTRSSETLYAHTWAIRYDGLLFTSRYFDDQPEPQLVEQPLPAPAALTAVSGPAAGSAALNWTAVAEATRYRVHWISRADVRANLADDAWLDLLGTADLGDTDQHTVTGLNPGAEYFFIVGVWQADDSIAWSEWDRLTLDSVEDYSRAATRAYVQNAIDYYEENGLDATVEFYRSAESVENGRTLVLMDKDDSILLTYRHIPALQGQYVGPGSAFPGIQQVIDLATEEGAWATTRGVNPDTGAEEPRSLLAVLHGGLVFSAAHSALVADVGDSVKEYVRKATAMYDREGLDAVIAHYNSQDSLEGQFYLFLIGADDIYLAHPIFPHLIGTDIKDVVGSDGQELGKEIALATEDGIWVEYLWPHPVTRRELQKVTWAIRHDGLIFASGYYAGAPESGSPAWQDADPSEYTVQYVHEAIERYERDGLQSFLSYYNSVASFEGEWYLFATDADDIYHVHPLIPRLIGTDIKDVVGSDGFELGKELAKAVDGGEGVWVEYLWPHPVTLKEAPKVGYAVRRDGMLFASGYYVRKADPVGYTREYVAQAIEHYKDNGLEATIEWYNSRDSLDGQWGLTLADENDIILVAHLATHLVGSDLKNVATPRRPIGEELVAATEEGIWVSYVLPNIRSSERLYAHTWAIRYDGLLFMSRYHDDQPDVPGAAE
;
A
#
# COMPACT_ATOMS: atom_id res chain seq x y z
N SER A 1 -42.27 16.42 -1.14
CA SER A 1 -42.68 15.54 -0.04
C SER A 1 -42.07 14.17 -0.23
N ILE A 2 -41.61 13.55 0.86
CA ILE A 2 -40.98 12.23 0.90
C ILE A 2 -41.82 11.34 1.83
N ASP A 3 -42.02 10.07 1.48
CA ASP A 3 -42.71 9.11 2.35
C ASP A 3 -41.75 8.37 3.30
N THR A 4 -42.30 7.58 4.23
CA THR A 4 -41.55 6.76 5.20
C THR A 4 -40.69 5.66 4.56
N THR A 5 -40.79 5.44 3.25
CA THR A 5 -39.94 4.51 2.49
C THR A 5 -38.86 5.24 1.68
N GLU A 6 -38.64 6.52 1.97
CA GLU A 6 -37.66 7.39 1.33
C GLU A 6 -37.90 7.56 -0.19
N ASN A 7 -39.16 7.50 -0.62
CA ASN A 7 -39.55 7.80 -2.00
C ASN A 7 -40.12 9.20 -2.13
N THR A 8 -39.73 9.90 -3.21
CA THR A 8 -40.18 11.28 -3.45
C THR A 8 -41.57 11.30 -4.09
N LEU A 9 -42.57 11.84 -3.41
CA LEU A 9 -43.97 11.83 -3.89
C LEU A 9 -44.37 13.08 -4.70
N LEU A 10 -43.85 14.26 -4.33
CA LEU A 10 -44.16 15.53 -4.97
C LEU A 10 -42.96 16.48 -4.92
N VAL A 11 -42.55 17.02 -6.07
CA VAL A 11 -41.40 17.94 -6.21
C VAL A 11 -41.85 19.28 -6.76
N TYR A 12 -41.15 20.36 -6.38
CA TYR A 12 -41.34 21.69 -6.93
C TYR A 12 -41.30 21.68 -8.47
N ARG A 13 -42.14 22.53 -9.09
CA ARG A 13 -42.63 22.52 -10.49
C ARG A 13 -41.60 22.38 -11.62
N ASN A 14 -40.30 22.43 -11.35
CA ASN A 14 -39.21 22.44 -12.33
C ASN A 14 -38.24 21.24 -12.27
N ILE A 15 -38.47 20.22 -11.42
CA ILE A 15 -37.62 19.01 -11.41
C ILE A 15 -38.46 17.73 -11.49
N PRO A 16 -39.14 17.45 -12.62
CA PRO A 16 -40.00 16.27 -12.77
C PRO A 16 -39.24 14.94 -12.62
N ALA A 17 -37.94 14.93 -12.95
CA ALA A 17 -37.08 13.75 -12.93
C ALA A 17 -36.87 13.14 -11.53
N LEU A 18 -37.16 13.88 -10.46
CA LEU A 18 -37.02 13.42 -9.08
C LEU A 18 -38.32 12.79 -8.53
N GLN A 19 -39.45 12.91 -9.22
CA GLN A 19 -40.71 12.32 -8.74
C GLN A 19 -40.67 10.79 -8.86
N GLY A 20 -40.93 10.09 -7.74
CA GLY A 20 -40.90 8.62 -7.64
C GLY A 20 -39.50 8.02 -7.43
N GLN A 21 -38.45 8.85 -7.27
CA GLN A 21 -37.09 8.36 -7.03
C GLN A 21 -36.84 8.04 -5.56
N TYR A 22 -36.08 6.97 -5.31
CA TYR A 22 -35.56 6.58 -4.00
C TYR A 22 -34.41 7.51 -3.60
N VAL A 23 -34.48 8.06 -2.39
CA VAL A 23 -33.50 9.03 -1.87
C VAL A 23 -32.72 8.53 -0.65
N GLY A 24 -32.80 7.24 -0.35
CA GLY A 24 -32.12 6.61 0.79
C GLY A 24 -30.63 6.30 0.61
N PRO A 25 -30.00 5.56 1.54
CA PRO A 25 -28.59 5.20 1.49
C PRO A 25 -28.17 4.56 0.16
N GLY A 26 -27.06 5.02 -0.43
CA GLY A 26 -26.56 4.55 -1.73
C GLY A 26 -27.18 5.24 -2.96
N SER A 27 -28.17 6.12 -2.77
CA SER A 27 -28.74 6.95 -3.83
C SER A 27 -27.87 8.19 -4.12
N ARG A 28 -27.84 8.64 -5.38
CA ARG A 28 -27.28 9.95 -5.77
C ARG A 28 -27.96 11.15 -5.09
N TYR A 29 -29.09 10.91 -4.42
CA TYR A 29 -29.88 11.90 -3.69
C TYR A 29 -29.91 11.64 -2.18
N ALA A 30 -28.98 10.84 -1.65
CA ALA A 30 -28.90 10.45 -0.23
C ALA A 30 -28.91 11.66 0.73
N GLY A 31 -28.47 12.85 0.31
CA GLY A 31 -28.60 14.06 1.14
C GLY A 31 -30.04 14.43 1.52
N LEU A 32 -31.05 13.97 0.77
CA LEU A 32 -32.46 14.18 1.08
C LEU A 32 -33.03 13.16 2.09
N SER A 33 -32.38 12.01 2.31
CA SER A 33 -32.82 11.04 3.34
C SER A 33 -32.67 11.61 4.75
N ARG A 34 -31.68 12.48 4.98
CA ARG A 34 -31.47 13.15 6.27
C ARG A 34 -32.72 13.93 6.69
N LEU A 35 -33.40 14.61 5.74
CA LEU A 35 -34.66 15.30 6.01
C LEU A 35 -35.78 14.34 6.44
N ALA A 36 -35.78 13.11 5.93
CA ALA A 36 -36.74 12.08 6.36
C ALA A 36 -36.43 11.55 7.76
N GLN A 37 -35.14 11.41 8.10
CA GLN A 37 -34.67 10.87 9.37
C GLN A 37 -34.77 11.88 10.53
N THR A 38 -34.57 13.17 10.26
CA THR A 38 -34.55 14.21 11.31
C THR A 38 -35.89 14.92 11.50
N SER A 39 -36.83 14.81 10.56
CA SER A 39 -38.12 15.51 10.65
C SER A 39 -39.01 15.04 11.80
N ALA A 40 -39.64 15.98 12.50
CA ALA A 40 -40.55 15.75 13.60
C ALA A 40 -41.91 16.43 13.38
N GLU A 41 -42.94 16.08 14.16
CA GLU A 41 -44.28 16.69 14.08
C GLU A 41 -44.27 18.20 14.36
N GLU A 42 -43.34 18.69 15.18
CA GLU A 42 -43.20 20.13 15.47
C GLU A 42 -42.44 20.90 14.38
N GLY A 43 -41.83 20.17 13.43
CA GLY A 43 -41.00 20.70 12.36
C GLY A 43 -39.56 21.01 12.80
N VAL A 44 -38.62 20.86 11.88
CA VAL A 44 -37.19 21.06 12.10
C VAL A 44 -36.63 22.03 11.06
N TRP A 45 -35.65 22.83 11.49
CA TRP A 45 -34.85 23.66 10.59
C TRP A 45 -33.53 22.97 10.31
N GLU A 46 -33.24 22.77 9.05
CA GLU A 46 -32.01 22.17 8.54
C GLU A 46 -31.34 23.15 7.57
N THR A 47 -30.02 23.06 7.46
CA THR A 47 -29.26 23.83 6.49
C THR A 47 -28.74 22.87 5.42
N THR A 48 -29.08 23.11 4.17
CA THR A 48 -28.62 22.33 3.02
C THR A 48 -27.94 23.23 2.01
N GLN A 49 -27.21 22.66 1.06
CA GLN A 49 -26.68 23.42 -0.08
C GLN A 49 -27.67 23.40 -1.25
N GLY A 50 -27.64 24.43 -2.08
CA GLY A 50 -28.30 24.38 -3.37
C GLY A 50 -28.07 25.63 -4.20
N VAL A 51 -28.06 25.45 -5.52
CA VAL A 51 -27.93 26.55 -6.48
C VAL A 51 -29.12 27.49 -6.32
N ASN A 52 -28.85 28.75 -5.99
CA ASN A 52 -29.88 29.78 -5.99
C ASN A 52 -30.32 30.01 -7.44
N PRO A 53 -31.61 29.80 -7.76
CA PRO A 53 -32.10 29.89 -9.13
C PRO A 53 -32.01 31.30 -9.73
N VAL A 54 -31.86 32.34 -8.89
CA VAL A 54 -31.73 33.75 -9.27
C VAL A 54 -30.27 34.12 -9.52
N THR A 55 -29.38 33.88 -8.56
CA THR A 55 -27.96 34.28 -8.66
C THR A 55 -27.12 33.29 -9.45
N LYS A 56 -27.63 32.07 -9.69
CA LYS A 56 -26.91 30.93 -10.30
C LYS A 56 -25.69 30.48 -9.49
N GLN A 57 -25.54 30.95 -8.26
CA GLN A 57 -24.45 30.58 -7.36
C GLN A 57 -24.94 29.53 -6.37
N GLU A 58 -23.99 28.72 -5.89
CA GLU A 58 -24.25 27.78 -4.82
C GLU A 58 -24.32 28.54 -3.50
N GLU A 59 -25.47 28.47 -2.82
CA GLU A 59 -25.73 29.24 -1.61
C GLU A 59 -26.26 28.31 -0.50
N PRO A 60 -25.97 28.60 0.78
CA PRO A 60 -26.64 27.95 1.89
C PRO A 60 -28.16 28.17 1.79
N ARG A 61 -28.93 27.08 1.93
CA ARG A 61 -30.39 27.10 1.94
C ARG A 61 -30.89 26.65 3.31
N ARG A 62 -31.81 27.41 3.89
CA ARG A 62 -32.55 26.98 5.08
C ARG A 62 -33.76 26.19 4.62
N VAL A 63 -33.86 24.97 5.14
CA VAL A 63 -34.95 24.03 4.87
C VAL A 63 -35.74 23.85 6.14
N PHE A 64 -37.03 24.14 6.10
CA PHE A 64 -37.96 23.74 7.15
C PHE A 64 -38.63 22.45 6.72
N ALA A 65 -38.58 21.41 7.55
CA ALA A 65 -39.18 20.10 7.28
C ALA A 65 -40.08 19.67 8.43
N ILE A 66 -41.30 19.21 8.13
CA ILE A 66 -42.27 18.72 9.12
C ILE A 66 -42.76 17.33 8.72
N LEU A 67 -42.83 16.43 9.70
CA LEU A 67 -43.41 15.10 9.53
C LEU A 67 -44.90 15.14 9.88
N HIS A 68 -45.77 14.74 8.96
CA HIS A 68 -47.21 14.65 9.20
C HIS A 68 -47.80 13.46 8.45
N ASP A 69 -48.52 12.58 9.14
CA ASP A 69 -49.14 11.37 8.56
C ASP A 69 -48.17 10.48 7.76
N GLY A 70 -46.93 10.33 8.24
CA GLY A 70 -45.89 9.55 7.57
C GLY A 70 -45.34 10.20 6.29
N LEU A 71 -45.63 11.48 6.08
CA LEU A 71 -45.13 12.28 4.96
C LEU A 71 -44.30 13.45 5.47
N VAL A 72 -43.13 13.63 4.88
CA VAL A 72 -42.26 14.78 5.15
C VAL A 72 -42.58 15.90 4.17
N PHE A 73 -43.02 17.03 4.71
CA PHE A 73 -43.24 18.27 3.97
C PHE A 73 -42.07 19.20 4.22
N SER A 74 -41.39 19.64 3.16
CA SER A 74 -40.28 20.58 3.29
C SER A 74 -40.42 21.78 2.35
N SER A 75 -39.93 22.93 2.80
CA SER A 75 -39.79 24.15 2.02
C SER A 75 -38.42 24.76 2.28
N SER A 76 -37.81 25.37 1.27
CA SER A 76 -36.49 25.98 1.41
C SER A 76 -36.41 27.40 0.85
N HIS A 77 -35.58 28.23 1.48
CA HIS A 77 -35.20 29.55 0.97
C HIS A 77 -33.68 29.71 1.00
N SER A 78 -33.12 30.57 0.14
CA SER A 78 -31.73 31.02 0.28
C SER A 78 -31.59 31.73 1.63
N ALA A 79 -30.57 31.38 2.39
CA ALA A 79 -30.28 31.95 3.69
C ALA A 79 -30.01 33.47 3.57
N LEU A 80 -30.51 34.29 4.50
CA LEU A 80 -30.09 35.69 4.60
C LEU A 80 -28.63 35.74 5.07
N VAL A 81 -27.90 36.85 4.81
CA VAL A 81 -26.50 37.00 5.30
C VAL A 81 -26.38 36.74 6.80
N SER A 82 -27.36 37.20 7.59
CA SER A 82 -27.44 36.93 9.04
C SER A 82 -27.53 35.44 9.40
N ASP A 83 -28.15 34.62 8.54
CA ASP A 83 -28.26 33.17 8.73
C ASP A 83 -26.94 32.47 8.37
N VAL A 84 -26.16 33.03 7.43
CA VAL A 84 -24.84 32.53 7.04
C VAL A 84 -23.80 32.85 8.13
N GLU A 85 -23.81 34.07 8.68
CA GLU A 85 -22.97 34.44 9.82
C GLU A 85 -23.20 33.52 11.04
N ALA A 86 -24.46 33.19 11.33
CA ALA A 86 -24.81 32.25 12.39
C ALA A 86 -24.26 30.84 12.11
N SER A 87 -24.30 30.40 10.85
CA SER A 87 -23.78 29.09 10.44
C SER A 87 -22.26 29.00 10.57
N VAL A 88 -21.53 30.06 10.22
CA VAL A 88 -20.07 30.13 10.41
C VAL A 88 -19.71 30.06 11.90
N ARG A 89 -20.45 30.79 12.75
CA ARG A 89 -20.24 30.71 14.21
C ARG A 89 -20.50 29.32 14.76
N GLU A 90 -21.53 28.64 14.28
CA GLU A 90 -21.83 27.25 14.66
C GLU A 90 -20.70 26.30 14.23
N TYR A 91 -20.18 26.46 13.01
CA TYR A 91 -19.07 25.65 12.50
C TYR A 91 -17.79 25.85 13.33
N VAL A 92 -17.45 27.09 13.69
CA VAL A 92 -16.32 27.40 14.59
C VAL A 92 -16.57 26.87 16.00
N ALA A 93 -17.80 26.94 16.52
CA ALA A 93 -18.13 26.41 17.84
C ALA A 93 -18.04 24.88 17.91
N LYS A 94 -18.34 24.17 16.82
CA LYS A 94 -18.12 22.72 16.71
C LYS A 94 -16.63 22.38 16.76
N ALA A 95 -15.79 23.18 16.11
CA ALA A 95 -14.35 22.99 16.15
C ALA A 95 -13.76 23.22 17.56
N THR A 96 -14.21 24.25 18.28
CA THR A 96 -13.77 24.47 19.68
C THR A 96 -14.29 23.38 20.62
N ALA A 97 -15.53 22.91 20.44
CA ALA A 97 -16.05 21.80 21.23
C ALA A 97 -15.27 20.49 20.98
N LYS A 98 -14.86 20.25 19.73
CA LYS A 98 -13.97 19.13 19.38
C LYS A 98 -12.59 19.28 20.04
N TYR A 99 -12.04 20.49 20.07
CA TYR A 99 -10.79 20.77 20.79
C TYR A 99 -10.92 20.46 22.29
N ASP A 100 -11.99 20.92 22.93
CA ASP A 100 -12.23 20.69 24.36
C ASP A 100 -12.41 19.20 24.69
N GLN A 101 -12.94 18.41 23.75
CA GLN A 101 -13.20 17.00 23.92
C GLN A 101 -12.00 16.10 23.58
N ASP A 102 -11.35 16.35 22.45
CA ASP A 102 -10.38 15.43 21.84
C ASP A 102 -8.93 15.94 21.90
N GLY A 103 -8.72 17.21 22.28
CA GLY A 103 -7.41 17.84 22.34
C GLY A 103 -6.87 18.33 20.98
N LEU A 104 -5.76 19.07 21.05
CA LEU A 104 -5.16 19.79 19.91
C LEU A 104 -4.80 18.88 18.73
N ASP A 105 -4.11 17.77 18.98
CA ASP A 105 -3.61 16.87 17.92
C ASP A 105 -4.75 16.27 17.09
N ALA A 106 -5.88 15.94 17.73
CA ALA A 106 -7.05 15.40 17.06
C ALA A 106 -7.75 16.44 16.17
N VAL A 107 -7.76 17.70 16.58
CA VAL A 107 -8.30 18.81 15.79
C VAL A 107 -7.40 19.13 14.60
N ILE A 108 -6.08 19.19 14.81
CA ILE A 108 -5.11 19.38 13.73
C ILE A 108 -5.23 18.26 12.68
N ALA A 109 -5.25 17.00 13.12
CA ALA A 109 -5.37 15.86 12.21
C ALA A 109 -6.68 15.88 11.40
N HIS A 110 -7.79 16.32 11.99
CA HIS A 110 -9.08 16.40 11.29
C HIS A 110 -9.10 17.56 10.27
N TYR A 111 -8.71 18.76 10.68
CA TYR A 111 -8.83 19.97 9.85
C TYR A 111 -7.65 20.20 8.89
N ASN A 112 -6.65 19.30 8.87
CA ASN A 112 -5.66 19.20 7.79
C ASN A 112 -6.08 18.24 6.66
N SER A 113 -7.35 17.86 6.59
CA SER A 113 -7.92 17.09 5.48
C SER A 113 -9.02 17.88 4.75
N GLU A 114 -9.07 17.78 3.42
CA GLU A 114 -10.19 18.30 2.61
C GLU A 114 -11.52 17.59 2.96
N ASP A 115 -11.48 16.40 3.58
CA ASP A 115 -12.69 15.72 4.08
C ASP A 115 -13.41 16.50 5.19
N SER A 116 -12.73 17.47 5.82
CA SER A 116 -13.33 18.35 6.84
C SER A 116 -14.19 19.49 6.25
N LEU A 117 -14.16 19.67 4.92
CA LEU A 117 -14.87 20.75 4.24
C LEU A 117 -16.39 20.57 4.30
N GLU A 118 -17.11 21.61 4.71
CA GLU A 118 -18.57 21.69 4.63
C GLU A 118 -18.97 22.73 3.57
N GLY A 119 -18.79 22.37 2.29
CA GLY A 119 -19.03 23.26 1.15
C GLY A 119 -18.01 24.38 1.05
N GLN A 120 -18.43 25.60 1.38
CA GLN A 120 -17.55 26.77 1.42
C GLN A 120 -16.89 26.98 2.79
N PHE A 121 -17.37 26.29 3.83
CA PHE A 121 -16.85 26.40 5.18
C PHE A 121 -15.66 25.47 5.36
N TYR A 122 -14.57 26.05 5.84
CA TYR A 122 -13.37 25.35 6.23
C TYR A 122 -12.77 26.04 7.45
N LEU A 123 -12.20 25.25 8.35
CA LEU A 123 -11.52 25.79 9.51
C LEU A 123 -10.04 26.01 9.16
N PHE A 124 -9.47 27.10 9.63
CA PHE A 124 -8.03 27.22 9.80
C PHE A 124 -7.72 27.56 11.26
N LEU A 125 -6.66 26.96 11.78
CA LEU A 125 -6.28 27.01 13.19
C LEU A 125 -4.91 27.68 13.32
N ILE A 126 -4.81 28.67 14.21
CA ILE A 126 -3.56 29.37 14.53
C ILE A 126 -3.16 29.07 15.98
N GLY A 127 -1.88 28.76 16.17
CA GLY A 127 -1.24 28.51 17.44
C GLY A 127 -1.15 29.74 18.33
N ALA A 128 -0.81 29.52 19.60
CA ALA A 128 -0.58 30.61 20.56
C ALA A 128 0.67 31.45 20.23
N ASP A 129 1.56 30.91 19.40
CA ASP A 129 2.72 31.56 18.79
C ASP A 129 2.39 32.29 17.48
N ASP A 130 1.10 32.39 17.14
CA ASP A 130 0.57 32.99 15.93
C ASP A 130 0.94 32.23 14.63
N LEU A 131 1.41 30.98 14.72
CA LEU A 131 1.70 30.13 13.56
C LEU A 131 0.46 29.33 13.11
N TYR A 132 0.25 29.13 11.81
CA TYR A 132 -0.79 28.20 11.34
C TYR A 132 -0.48 26.76 11.79
N LEU A 133 -1.45 26.13 12.45
CA LEU A 133 -1.42 24.71 12.85
C LEU A 133 -2.24 23.84 11.91
N ALA A 134 -3.31 24.39 11.32
CA ALA A 134 -4.11 23.67 10.35
C ALA A 134 -4.68 24.60 9.27
N HIS A 135 -4.65 24.12 8.02
CA HIS A 135 -5.35 24.73 6.91
C HIS A 135 -5.64 23.69 5.81
N PRO A 136 -6.91 23.28 5.57
CA PRO A 136 -7.23 22.16 4.69
C PRO A 136 -7.05 22.46 3.19
N ILE A 137 -7.18 23.73 2.79
CA ILE A 137 -7.07 24.15 1.37
C ILE A 137 -5.68 24.69 1.01
N PHE A 138 -5.01 25.34 1.95
CA PHE A 138 -3.70 25.99 1.77
C PHE A 138 -2.70 25.42 2.77
N PRO A 139 -2.33 24.13 2.66
CA PRO A 139 -1.44 23.48 3.63
C PRO A 139 -0.04 24.10 3.68
N HIS A 140 0.40 24.80 2.62
CA HIS A 140 1.65 25.56 2.63
C HIS A 140 1.66 26.73 3.61
N LEU A 141 0.50 27.14 4.15
CA LEU A 141 0.44 28.13 5.21
C LEU A 141 0.82 27.53 6.57
N ILE A 142 0.76 26.21 6.76
CA ILE A 142 1.08 25.57 8.04
C ILE A 142 2.53 25.89 8.42
N GLY A 143 2.71 26.38 9.65
CA GLY A 143 4.00 26.85 10.17
C GLY A 143 4.37 28.30 9.83
N THR A 144 3.58 29.01 9.02
CA THR A 144 3.77 30.45 8.77
C THR A 144 3.11 31.32 9.84
N ASP A 145 3.69 32.47 10.18
CA ASP A 145 3.06 33.44 11.10
C ASP A 145 1.88 34.11 10.39
N ILE A 146 0.69 34.03 11.00
CA ILE A 146 -0.54 34.63 10.47
C ILE A 146 -0.35 36.11 10.16
N LYS A 147 0.46 36.85 10.92
CA LYS A 147 0.65 38.31 10.74
C LYS A 147 1.37 38.66 9.45
N ASP A 148 2.05 37.69 8.84
CA ASP A 148 2.71 37.84 7.55
C ASP A 148 1.77 37.52 6.38
N VAL A 149 0.54 37.07 6.65
CA VAL A 149 -0.47 36.81 5.62
C VAL A 149 -1.19 38.09 5.21
N VAL A 150 -1.05 38.42 3.92
CA VAL A 150 -1.67 39.56 3.25
C VAL A 150 -2.64 39.02 2.20
N GLY A 151 -3.82 39.63 2.09
CA GLY A 151 -4.82 39.29 1.08
C GLY A 151 -4.39 39.67 -0.32
N SER A 152 -5.05 39.09 -1.33
CA SER A 152 -4.73 39.32 -2.75
C SER A 152 -4.97 40.77 -3.23
N ASP A 153 -5.59 41.60 -2.40
CA ASP A 153 -5.77 43.06 -2.54
C ASP A 153 -4.72 43.90 -1.79
N GLY A 154 -3.76 43.27 -1.10
CA GLY A 154 -2.75 43.93 -0.28
C GLY A 154 -3.21 44.25 1.14
N GLN A 155 -4.40 43.82 1.57
CA GLN A 155 -4.86 44.00 2.94
C GLN A 155 -4.07 43.11 3.91
N GLU A 156 -3.58 43.65 5.02
CA GLU A 156 -2.88 42.90 6.07
C GLU A 156 -3.85 42.07 6.94
N LEU A 157 -4.69 41.24 6.29
CA LEU A 157 -5.78 40.47 6.91
C LEU A 157 -5.30 39.64 8.11
N GLY A 158 -4.08 39.12 8.04
CA GLY A 158 -3.49 38.29 9.07
C GLY A 158 -3.29 39.04 10.39
N LYS A 159 -2.89 40.31 10.32
CA LYS A 159 -2.78 41.19 11.49
C LYS A 159 -4.14 41.52 12.07
N GLU A 160 -5.18 41.65 11.24
CA GLU A 160 -6.55 41.86 11.71
C GLU A 160 -7.11 40.62 12.41
N ILE A 161 -6.90 39.43 11.83
CA ILE A 161 -7.34 38.15 12.42
C ILE A 161 -6.59 37.86 13.74
N ALA A 162 -5.30 38.19 13.84
CA ALA A 162 -4.51 38.01 15.05
C ALA A 162 -5.05 38.78 16.27
N LEU A 163 -5.85 39.84 16.05
CA LEU A 163 -6.53 40.61 17.10
C LEU A 163 -7.76 39.91 17.70
N ALA A 164 -8.11 38.70 17.23
CA ALA A 164 -9.24 37.94 17.75
C ALA A 164 -9.15 37.74 19.28
N THR A 165 -10.28 37.97 19.95
CA THR A 165 -10.49 37.71 21.38
C THR A 165 -11.49 36.58 21.58
N GLU A 166 -11.80 36.21 22.83
CA GLU A 166 -12.88 35.26 23.14
C GLU A 166 -14.24 35.75 22.63
N ASP A 167 -14.47 37.08 22.59
CA ASP A 167 -15.69 37.69 22.01
C ASP A 167 -15.76 37.60 20.47
N GLY A 168 -14.65 37.25 19.82
CA GLY A 168 -14.50 37.12 18.37
C GLY A 168 -14.44 38.40 17.55
N ILE A 169 -14.03 38.27 16.29
CA ILE A 169 -13.93 39.34 15.30
C ILE A 169 -14.38 38.87 13.92
N TRP A 170 -15.01 39.77 13.16
CA TRP A 170 -15.27 39.58 11.74
C TRP A 170 -14.24 40.35 10.92
N VAL A 171 -13.60 39.69 9.96
CA VAL A 171 -12.61 40.29 9.05
C VAL A 171 -13.02 39.99 7.61
N GLU A 172 -13.06 41.03 6.78
CA GLU A 172 -13.39 40.92 5.36
C GLU A 172 -12.13 41.12 4.53
N TYR A 173 -11.91 40.27 3.52
CA TYR A 173 -10.74 40.32 2.63
C TYR A 173 -11.00 39.54 1.33
N LEU A 174 -10.18 39.76 0.30
CA LEU A 174 -10.18 38.91 -0.90
C LEU A 174 -9.41 37.61 -0.66
N TRP A 175 -10.06 36.47 -0.96
CA TRP A 175 -9.45 35.15 -0.87
C TRP A 175 -9.99 34.18 -1.92
N PRO A 176 -9.23 33.14 -2.34
CA PRO A 176 -9.74 32.16 -3.29
C PRO A 176 -10.81 31.24 -2.69
N HIS A 177 -11.94 31.13 -3.37
CA HIS A 177 -13.05 30.26 -2.95
C HIS A 177 -12.65 28.76 -3.04
N PRO A 178 -12.94 27.92 -2.03
CA PRO A 178 -12.51 26.50 -1.97
C PRO A 178 -13.00 25.65 -3.13
N VAL A 179 -14.26 25.84 -3.53
CA VAL A 179 -14.87 25.10 -4.65
C VAL A 179 -14.55 25.73 -6.01
N THR A 180 -14.93 26.99 -6.23
CA THR A 180 -14.79 27.63 -7.55
C THR A 180 -13.36 28.04 -7.92
N ARG A 181 -12.45 28.07 -6.94
CA ARG A 181 -11.04 28.51 -7.07
C ARG A 181 -10.87 29.95 -7.58
N ARG A 182 -11.95 30.73 -7.61
CA ARG A 182 -11.95 32.14 -7.99
C ARG A 182 -11.83 33.02 -6.76
N GLU A 183 -11.11 34.13 -6.93
CA GLU A 183 -10.98 35.18 -5.93
C GLU A 183 -12.31 35.91 -5.70
N GLN A 184 -12.77 35.87 -4.46
CA GLN A 184 -14.06 36.38 -4.00
C GLN A 184 -13.92 37.09 -2.66
N GLN A 185 -14.87 37.97 -2.33
CA GLN A 185 -14.92 38.59 -1.02
C GLN A 185 -15.24 37.53 0.03
N LYS A 186 -14.30 37.30 0.95
CA LYS A 186 -14.45 36.40 2.07
C LYS A 186 -14.68 37.21 3.35
N VAL A 187 -15.64 36.76 4.15
CA VAL A 187 -15.96 37.31 5.46
C VAL A 187 -15.70 36.22 6.49
N THR A 188 -14.72 36.42 7.36
CA THR A 188 -14.21 35.40 8.29
C THR A 188 -14.52 35.79 9.73
N TRP A 189 -15.09 34.84 10.48
CA TRP A 189 -15.21 34.88 11.93
C TRP A 189 -14.00 34.21 12.56
N ALA A 190 -13.32 34.90 13.47
CA ALA A 190 -12.21 34.36 14.23
C ALA A 190 -12.45 34.58 15.73
N ILE A 191 -12.23 33.54 16.55
CA ILE A 191 -12.26 33.63 18.02
C ILE A 191 -10.95 33.11 18.58
N ARG A 192 -10.53 33.65 19.72
CA ARG A 192 -9.44 33.07 20.51
C ARG A 192 -10.02 32.18 21.60
N HIS A 193 -9.60 30.92 21.65
CA HIS A 193 -10.04 29.91 22.63
C HIS A 193 -8.81 29.11 23.10
N ASP A 194 -8.56 29.10 24.41
CA ASP A 194 -7.36 28.50 25.02
C ASP A 194 -6.03 28.96 24.39
N GLY A 195 -5.94 30.25 24.06
CA GLY A 195 -4.76 30.85 23.43
C GLY A 195 -4.64 30.60 21.92
N LEU A 196 -5.41 29.68 21.34
CA LEU A 196 -5.45 29.37 19.90
C LEU A 196 -6.50 30.23 19.18
N ILE A 197 -6.30 30.51 17.89
CA ILE A 197 -7.32 31.18 17.06
C ILE A 197 -8.02 30.15 16.18
N PHE A 198 -9.35 30.03 16.33
CA PHE A 198 -10.21 29.23 15.47
C PHE A 198 -10.94 30.16 14.51
N ALA A 199 -10.75 29.95 13.21
CA ALA A 199 -11.32 30.83 12.20
C ALA A 199 -11.96 30.07 11.03
N SER A 200 -13.13 30.56 10.60
CA SER A 200 -13.81 30.10 9.39
C SER A 200 -14.63 31.25 8.80
N GLY A 201 -15.03 31.15 7.55
CA GLY A 201 -15.72 32.24 6.87
C GLY A 201 -16.62 31.78 5.75
N TYR A 202 -17.34 32.75 5.18
CA TYR A 202 -18.17 32.57 3.99
C TYR A 202 -17.75 33.55 2.90
N TYR A 203 -18.12 33.23 1.67
CA TYR A 203 -17.88 34.06 0.51
C TYR A 203 -19.15 34.82 0.15
N ALA A 204 -19.10 36.14 0.22
CA ALA A 204 -20.18 37.02 -0.16
C ALA A 204 -20.13 37.21 -1.70
N GLY A 205 -21.18 36.78 -2.41
CA GLY A 205 -21.23 36.83 -3.87
C GLY A 205 -21.06 38.25 -4.44
N ALA A 206 -20.09 38.37 -5.35
CA ALA A 206 -19.63 39.54 -6.13
C ALA A 206 -19.05 40.74 -5.33
N PRO A 207 -17.77 41.11 -5.54
CA PRO A 207 -17.26 42.40 -5.04
C PRO A 207 -17.86 43.56 -5.84
N GLU A 208 -18.50 44.52 -5.17
CA GLU A 208 -18.66 45.88 -5.71
C GLU A 208 -17.36 46.66 -5.50
N ALA A 209 -16.79 47.17 -6.60
CA ALA A 209 -15.73 48.18 -6.70
C ALA A 209 -14.42 47.94 -5.93
N GLY A 210 -13.40 47.40 -6.62
CA GLY A 210 -12.03 47.34 -6.09
C GLY A 210 -11.14 46.23 -6.63
N SER A 211 -11.60 45.42 -7.60
CA SER A 211 -10.83 44.32 -8.22
C SER A 211 -9.34 44.66 -8.39
N PRO A 212 -8.42 43.86 -7.84
CA PRO A 212 -6.99 44.04 -8.03
C PRO A 212 -6.62 44.14 -9.51
N ALA A 213 -5.63 44.97 -9.85
CA ALA A 213 -5.29 45.29 -11.23
C ALA A 213 -4.99 44.06 -12.10
N TRP A 214 -4.51 42.95 -11.52
CA TRP A 214 -4.26 41.69 -12.22
C TRP A 214 -5.51 40.94 -12.68
N ARG A 215 -6.66 41.18 -12.04
CA ARG A 215 -7.90 40.42 -12.29
C ARG A 215 -8.45 40.65 -13.70
N ASP A 216 -8.31 41.88 -14.20
CA ASP A 216 -8.80 42.31 -15.51
C ASP A 216 -7.66 42.58 -16.51
N ALA A 217 -6.40 42.36 -16.10
CA ALA A 217 -5.24 42.56 -16.95
C ALA A 217 -5.03 41.38 -17.90
N ASP A 218 -4.42 41.66 -19.06
CA ASP A 218 -3.85 40.61 -19.90
C ASP A 218 -2.79 39.84 -19.07
N PRO A 219 -2.95 38.52 -18.84
CA PRO A 219 -2.09 37.77 -17.93
C PRO A 219 -0.61 37.81 -18.31
N ARG A 220 -0.34 37.86 -19.62
CA ARG A 220 1.02 37.93 -20.15
C ARG A 220 1.66 39.28 -19.84
N GLN A 221 0.95 40.38 -20.11
CA GLN A 221 1.40 41.73 -19.73
C GLN A 221 1.58 41.88 -18.23
N TYR A 222 0.66 41.33 -17.44
CA TYR A 222 0.74 41.40 -15.98
C TYR A 222 1.95 40.66 -15.42
N THR A 223 2.27 39.48 -15.97
CA THR A 223 3.46 38.70 -15.58
C THR A 223 4.74 39.53 -15.76
N VAL A 224 4.89 40.22 -16.89
CA VAL A 224 6.05 41.10 -17.13
C VAL A 224 6.09 42.25 -16.12
N GLN A 225 4.95 42.87 -15.82
CA GLN A 225 4.87 43.94 -14.83
C GLN A 225 5.22 43.45 -13.42
N TYR A 226 4.79 42.26 -13.05
CA TYR A 226 5.10 41.64 -11.76
C TYR A 226 6.61 41.35 -11.63
N VAL A 227 7.23 40.75 -12.66
CA VAL A 227 8.67 40.49 -12.69
C VAL A 227 9.49 41.80 -12.67
N ASN A 228 9.08 42.81 -13.43
CA ASN A 228 9.79 44.11 -13.44
C ASN A 228 9.72 44.82 -12.08
N ARG A 229 8.58 44.74 -11.37
CA ARG A 229 8.48 45.27 -9.99
C ARG A 229 9.43 44.56 -9.04
N ALA A 230 9.64 43.25 -9.22
CA ALA A 230 10.59 42.49 -8.43
C ALA A 230 12.04 42.95 -8.67
N VAL A 231 12.41 43.21 -9.93
CA VAL A 231 13.71 43.78 -10.31
C VAL A 231 13.89 45.17 -9.70
N GLU A 232 12.90 46.06 -9.84
CA GLU A 232 12.93 47.41 -9.26
C GLU A 232 13.10 47.38 -7.74
N ARG A 233 12.43 46.44 -7.05
CA ARG A 233 12.57 46.27 -5.61
C ARG A 233 13.96 45.80 -5.23
N TYR A 234 14.51 44.83 -5.96
CA TYR A 234 15.89 44.38 -5.79
C TYR A 234 16.88 45.54 -5.93
N GLU A 235 16.72 46.40 -6.94
CA GLU A 235 17.57 47.57 -7.16
C GLU A 235 17.47 48.61 -6.03
N GLN A 236 16.27 48.83 -5.48
CA GLN A 236 16.00 49.87 -4.49
C GLN A 236 16.31 49.46 -3.05
N GLU A 237 15.99 48.21 -2.70
CA GLU A 237 16.03 47.72 -1.32
C GLU A 237 17.20 46.75 -1.07
N GLY A 238 17.83 46.24 -2.12
CA GLY A 238 18.93 45.29 -2.05
C GLY A 238 18.49 43.84 -1.81
N LEU A 239 19.45 42.91 -1.95
CA LEU A 239 19.22 41.46 -1.93
C LEU A 239 18.51 40.97 -0.66
N GLU A 240 18.93 41.41 0.52
CA GLU A 240 18.37 40.93 1.79
C GLU A 240 16.88 41.25 1.93
N SER A 241 16.47 42.48 1.63
CA SER A 241 15.05 42.88 1.68
C SER A 241 14.22 42.14 0.61
N PHE A 242 14.79 42.00 -0.58
CA PHE A 242 14.19 41.27 -1.69
C PHE A 242 13.92 39.79 -1.32
N LEU A 243 14.92 39.08 -0.79
CA LEU A 243 14.80 37.67 -0.42
C LEU A 243 13.79 37.47 0.70
N ASN A 244 13.79 38.33 1.72
CA ASN A 244 12.85 38.24 2.84
C ASN A 244 11.40 38.39 2.36
N TYR A 245 11.13 39.33 1.46
CA TYR A 245 9.76 39.51 0.97
C TYR A 245 9.32 38.40 0.01
N TYR A 246 10.12 38.07 -1.00
CA TYR A 246 9.69 37.14 -2.04
C TYR A 246 9.73 35.66 -1.62
N ASN A 247 10.39 35.32 -0.50
CA ASN A 247 10.22 34.01 0.15
C ASN A 247 9.05 33.97 1.16
N SER A 248 8.27 35.04 1.29
CA SER A 248 7.05 35.05 2.08
C SER A 248 5.81 34.87 1.20
N VAL A 249 4.76 34.31 1.79
CA VAL A 249 3.43 34.21 1.14
C VAL A 249 2.81 35.57 0.86
N ALA A 250 3.27 36.64 1.53
CA ALA A 250 2.87 38.02 1.24
C ALA A 250 3.29 38.52 -0.15
N SER A 251 4.16 37.79 -0.85
CA SER A 251 4.56 38.11 -2.22
C SER A 251 3.54 37.68 -3.28
N PHE A 252 2.60 36.80 -2.95
CA PHE A 252 1.64 36.29 -3.92
C PHE A 252 0.64 37.40 -4.32
N GLU A 253 0.38 37.53 -5.62
CA GLU A 253 -0.71 38.34 -6.14
C GLU A 253 -1.59 37.43 -6.99
N GLY A 254 -2.68 36.90 -6.41
CA GLY A 254 -3.52 35.91 -7.08
C GLY A 254 -2.74 34.63 -7.44
N GLN A 255 -2.56 34.36 -8.75
CA GLN A 255 -1.79 33.20 -9.24
C GLN A 255 -0.30 33.48 -9.44
N TRP A 256 0.12 34.75 -9.32
CA TRP A 256 1.49 35.18 -9.55
C TRP A 256 2.31 35.10 -8.27
N TYR A 257 3.46 34.44 -8.36
CA TYR A 257 4.52 34.44 -7.36
C TYR A 257 5.86 34.48 -8.08
N LEU A 258 6.89 35.00 -7.41
CA LEU A 258 8.23 35.09 -7.98
C LEU A 258 9.03 33.83 -7.66
N PHE A 259 9.90 33.43 -8.58
CA PHE A 259 11.08 32.64 -8.25
C PHE A 259 12.32 33.30 -8.85
N ALA A 260 13.45 33.16 -8.16
CA ALA A 260 14.68 33.84 -8.55
C ALA A 260 15.92 32.99 -8.23
N THR A 261 16.92 33.09 -9.09
CA THR A 261 18.22 32.43 -8.93
C THR A 261 19.38 33.43 -9.00
N ASP A 262 20.55 33.04 -8.52
CA ASP A 262 21.78 33.81 -8.67
C ASP A 262 22.45 33.57 -10.04
N ALA A 263 23.65 34.15 -10.20
CA ALA A 263 24.45 34.02 -11.41
C ALA A 263 24.97 32.59 -11.66
N ASP A 264 25.01 31.75 -10.63
CA ASP A 264 25.36 30.33 -10.72
C ASP A 264 24.12 29.45 -10.92
N ASP A 265 22.95 30.06 -11.15
CA ASP A 265 21.68 29.40 -11.37
C ASP A 265 21.10 28.69 -10.13
N ILE A 266 21.55 29.07 -8.94
CA ILE A 266 21.04 28.52 -7.68
C ILE A 266 19.80 29.29 -7.22
N TYR A 267 18.72 28.59 -6.93
CA TYR A 267 17.49 29.19 -6.38
C TYR A 267 17.74 29.88 -5.04
N HIS A 268 17.29 31.13 -4.94
CA HIS A 268 17.22 31.89 -3.69
C HIS A 268 15.78 32.28 -3.32
N VAL A 269 14.86 32.25 -4.29
CA VAL A 269 13.45 32.56 -4.09
C VAL A 269 12.59 31.47 -4.72
N HIS A 270 11.75 30.82 -3.92
CA HIS A 270 10.67 29.96 -4.43
C HIS A 270 9.57 29.73 -3.37
N PRO A 271 8.64 30.68 -3.17
CA PRO A 271 7.74 30.66 -2.02
C PRO A 271 6.62 29.63 -2.10
N LEU A 272 6.38 29.01 -3.27
CA LEU A 272 5.44 27.89 -3.41
C LEU A 272 6.06 26.52 -3.07
N ILE A 273 7.37 26.38 -3.28
CA ILE A 273 8.13 25.12 -3.09
C ILE A 273 9.50 25.51 -2.50
N PRO A 274 9.56 25.82 -1.20
CA PRO A 274 10.79 26.30 -0.56
C PRO A 274 11.95 25.31 -0.65
N GLU A 275 11.67 24.02 -0.85
CA GLU A 275 12.66 22.94 -0.99
C GLU A 275 13.55 23.11 -2.24
N LEU A 276 13.12 23.92 -3.22
CA LEU A 276 13.94 24.25 -4.37
C LEU A 276 15.06 25.23 -4.03
N ILE A 277 14.97 25.98 -2.92
CA ILE A 277 16.00 26.93 -2.51
C ILE A 277 17.32 26.19 -2.27
N GLY A 278 18.40 26.69 -2.88
CA GLY A 278 19.72 26.05 -2.85
C GLY A 278 19.98 25.01 -3.95
N THR A 279 18.99 24.72 -4.81
CA THR A 279 19.15 23.83 -5.97
C THR A 279 19.47 24.61 -7.25
N ASP A 280 20.16 23.98 -8.21
CA ASP A 280 20.41 24.55 -9.55
C ASP A 280 19.15 24.46 -10.40
N ILE A 281 18.64 25.58 -10.93
CA ILE A 281 17.44 25.61 -11.77
C ILE A 281 17.58 24.71 -12.99
N LYS A 282 18.77 24.49 -13.54
CA LYS A 282 18.98 23.61 -14.70
C LYS A 282 18.70 22.13 -14.40
N ALA A 283 18.69 21.74 -13.12
CA ALA A 283 18.31 20.40 -12.69
C ALA A 283 16.79 20.23 -12.54
N VAL A 284 16.02 21.31 -12.59
CA VAL A 284 14.56 21.27 -12.49
C VAL A 284 13.94 20.83 -13.81
N VAL A 285 13.38 19.63 -13.78
CA VAL A 285 12.66 19.00 -14.89
C VAL A 285 11.18 18.95 -14.53
N GLY A 286 10.32 19.41 -15.45
CA GLY A 286 8.87 19.32 -15.39
C GLY A 286 8.39 17.88 -15.23
N SER A 287 7.17 17.69 -14.72
CA SER A 287 6.63 16.34 -14.53
C SER A 287 6.44 15.54 -15.82
N ASP A 288 6.41 16.24 -16.96
CA ASP A 288 6.42 15.72 -18.32
C ASP A 288 7.81 15.37 -18.85
N GLY A 289 8.85 15.49 -18.02
CA GLY A 289 10.24 15.30 -18.42
C GLY A 289 10.82 16.51 -19.18
N TYR A 290 10.09 17.62 -19.29
CA TYR A 290 10.56 18.82 -19.97
C TYR A 290 11.59 19.56 -19.12
N GLU A 291 12.76 19.87 -19.69
CA GLU A 291 13.86 20.55 -18.98
C GLU A 291 13.60 22.07 -18.81
N LEU A 292 12.45 22.44 -18.26
CA LEU A 292 11.97 23.83 -18.14
C LEU A 292 13.00 24.76 -17.51
N GLY A 293 13.77 24.27 -16.53
CA GLY A 293 14.77 25.06 -15.85
C GLY A 293 15.95 25.43 -16.74
N LYS A 294 16.35 24.55 -17.66
CA LYS A 294 17.36 24.87 -18.68
C LYS A 294 16.86 25.89 -19.69
N GLU A 295 15.58 25.83 -20.04
CA GLU A 295 14.97 26.78 -20.97
C GLU A 295 14.84 28.17 -20.35
N LEU A 296 14.38 28.26 -19.09
CA LEU A 296 14.31 29.53 -18.34
C LEU A 296 15.70 30.14 -18.13
N ALA A 297 16.73 29.32 -17.83
CA ALA A 297 18.11 29.77 -17.62
C ALA A 297 18.79 30.39 -18.86
N LYS A 298 18.19 30.27 -20.06
CA LYS A 298 18.67 30.93 -21.29
C LYS A 298 18.46 32.45 -21.29
N ALA A 299 17.72 33.00 -20.32
CA ALA A 299 17.61 34.45 -20.17
C ALA A 299 19.00 35.08 -20.00
N VAL A 300 19.22 36.21 -20.68
CA VAL A 300 20.50 36.94 -20.67
C VAL A 300 20.29 38.36 -20.19
N ASP A 301 21.31 38.91 -19.50
CA ASP A 301 21.29 40.29 -19.02
C ASP A 301 21.06 41.27 -20.19
N GLY A 302 20.09 42.17 -20.03
CA GLY A 302 19.74 43.17 -21.04
C GLY A 302 19.01 42.62 -22.28
N GLY A 303 18.57 41.36 -22.26
CA GLY A 303 17.67 40.78 -23.28
C GLY A 303 16.19 41.06 -23.00
N ASP A 304 15.31 40.70 -23.94
CA ASP A 304 13.85 40.90 -23.83
C ASP A 304 13.14 39.89 -22.89
N GLY A 305 13.91 38.99 -22.26
CA GLY A 305 13.44 37.87 -21.46
C GLY A 305 13.08 36.63 -22.27
N VAL A 306 12.79 35.53 -21.57
CA VAL A 306 12.45 34.23 -22.14
C VAL A 306 11.08 33.81 -21.64
N TRP A 307 10.24 33.35 -22.57
CA TRP A 307 8.95 32.74 -22.26
C TRP A 307 9.07 31.23 -22.41
N VAL A 308 8.63 30.49 -21.38
CA VAL A 308 8.65 29.04 -21.36
C VAL A 308 7.31 28.55 -20.84
N GLU A 309 6.70 27.62 -21.54
CA GLU A 309 5.51 26.93 -21.05
C GLU A 309 5.87 25.54 -20.53
N TYR A 310 5.36 25.19 -19.36
CA TYR A 310 5.69 23.96 -18.67
C TYR A 310 4.57 23.56 -17.72
N LEU A 311 4.51 22.28 -17.34
CA LEU A 311 3.61 21.82 -16.28
C LEU A 311 4.17 22.25 -14.92
N TRP A 312 3.32 22.85 -14.09
CA TRP A 312 3.71 23.28 -12.75
C TRP A 312 2.54 23.27 -11.77
N PRO A 313 2.78 23.02 -10.47
CA PRO A 313 1.74 23.11 -9.45
C PRO A 313 1.10 24.49 -9.43
N HIS A 314 -0.23 24.56 -9.53
CA HIS A 314 -0.97 25.79 -9.34
C HIS A 314 -0.96 26.18 -7.86
N PRO A 315 -0.70 27.45 -7.48
CA PRO A 315 -0.47 27.84 -6.09
C PRO A 315 -1.68 27.64 -5.16
N VAL A 316 -2.88 27.55 -5.74
CA VAL A 316 -4.14 27.34 -5.00
C VAL A 316 -4.58 25.88 -4.96
N THR A 317 -4.38 25.11 -6.02
CA THR A 317 -4.89 23.72 -6.10
C THR A 317 -3.80 22.70 -5.87
N LEU A 318 -2.53 23.11 -5.95
CA LEU A 318 -1.32 22.26 -5.95
C LEU A 318 -1.27 21.21 -7.07
N LYS A 319 -2.36 21.02 -7.82
CA LYS A 319 -2.42 20.25 -9.05
C LYS A 319 -1.49 20.83 -10.10
N GLU A 320 -0.78 19.95 -10.79
CA GLU A 320 0.01 20.37 -11.93
C GLU A 320 -0.87 20.63 -13.15
N VAL A 321 -0.74 21.84 -13.66
CA VAL A 321 -1.45 22.33 -14.85
C VAL A 321 -0.47 23.13 -15.70
N PRO A 322 -0.76 23.39 -16.99
CA PRO A 322 0.07 24.24 -17.82
C PRO A 322 0.29 25.61 -17.17
N LYS A 323 1.55 26.07 -17.17
CA LYS A 323 1.98 27.37 -16.70
C LYS A 323 2.83 28.03 -17.77
N VAL A 324 2.51 29.28 -18.09
CA VAL A 324 3.32 30.13 -18.96
C VAL A 324 4.22 30.99 -18.09
N GLY A 325 5.50 30.66 -18.03
CA GLY A 325 6.54 31.38 -17.29
C GLY A 325 7.29 32.40 -18.14
N TYR A 326 7.71 33.49 -17.51
CA TYR A 326 8.56 34.53 -18.05
C TYR A 326 9.78 34.71 -17.14
N ALA A 327 10.97 34.71 -17.71
CA ALA A 327 12.24 34.93 -17.00
C ALA A 327 13.07 36.04 -17.64
N VAL A 328 13.69 36.87 -16.82
CA VAL A 328 14.67 37.89 -17.24
C VAL A 328 15.91 37.76 -16.36
N ARG A 329 17.08 38.14 -16.90
CA ARG A 329 18.26 38.37 -16.07
C ARG A 329 18.53 39.85 -15.88
N HIS A 330 18.89 40.20 -14.65
CA HIS A 330 19.34 41.52 -14.26
C HIS A 330 20.41 41.39 -13.17
N ASP A 331 21.57 42.02 -13.39
CA ASP A 331 22.74 41.96 -12.50
C ASP A 331 23.17 40.52 -12.15
N GLY A 332 23.12 39.62 -13.16
CA GLY A 332 23.44 38.20 -13.01
C GLY A 332 22.34 37.36 -12.38
N MET A 333 21.41 37.96 -11.62
CA MET A 333 20.25 37.26 -11.07
C MET A 333 19.17 37.00 -12.12
N LEU A 334 18.53 35.83 -12.06
CA LEU A 334 17.34 35.51 -12.84
C LEU A 334 16.09 35.79 -12.01
N PHE A 335 15.14 36.51 -12.59
CA PHE A 335 13.83 36.82 -11.99
C PHE A 335 12.75 36.23 -12.88
N ALA A 336 11.84 35.46 -12.30
CA ALA A 336 10.81 34.80 -13.08
C ALA A 336 9.48 34.65 -12.34
N SER A 337 8.40 34.67 -13.11
CA SER A 337 7.03 34.41 -12.65
C SER A 337 6.22 33.86 -13.81
N GLY A 338 4.95 33.51 -13.59
CA GLY A 338 4.09 33.01 -14.66
C GLY A 338 2.63 32.99 -14.29
N TYR A 339 1.79 32.68 -15.27
CA TYR A 339 0.34 32.56 -15.11
C TYR A 339 -0.14 31.21 -15.63
N TYR A 340 -1.32 30.80 -15.18
CA TYR A 340 -1.98 29.55 -15.53
C TYR A 340 -3.18 29.88 -16.43
N PRO A 341 -3.15 29.50 -17.73
CA PRO A 341 -4.21 29.83 -18.67
C PRO A 341 -5.54 29.15 -18.28
N GLN A 342 -6.61 29.93 -18.27
CA GLN A 342 -7.98 29.46 -18.04
C GLN A 342 -8.69 29.31 -19.38
N VAL A 343 -9.13 28.10 -19.75
CA VAL A 343 -9.83 27.86 -21.02
C VAL A 343 -11.18 27.19 -20.79
N GLU A 344 -12.25 27.86 -21.18
CA GLU A 344 -13.64 27.40 -20.98
C GLU A 344 -14.06 26.25 -21.92
N ASP A 345 -13.44 26.14 -23.12
CA ASP A 345 -13.65 25.05 -24.09
C ASP A 345 -12.31 24.60 -24.72
N PRO A 346 -11.53 23.75 -24.02
CA PRO A 346 -10.20 23.35 -24.49
C PRO A 346 -10.26 22.43 -25.72
N ALA A 347 -11.30 21.61 -25.87
CA ALA A 347 -11.47 20.74 -27.04
C ALA A 347 -11.73 21.55 -28.31
N GLY A 348 -12.67 22.50 -28.26
CA GLY A 348 -12.96 23.40 -29.37
C GLY A 348 -11.75 24.26 -29.76
N ARG A 349 -11.02 24.78 -28.76
CA ARG A 349 -9.78 25.54 -28.99
C ARG A 349 -8.70 24.72 -29.68
N THR A 350 -8.56 23.43 -29.33
CA THR A 350 -7.59 22.52 -29.96
C THR A 350 -7.85 22.35 -31.45
N GLN A 351 -9.11 22.12 -31.82
CA GLN A 351 -9.49 21.98 -33.22
C GLN A 351 -9.29 23.29 -33.98
N GLU A 352 -9.62 24.44 -33.37
CA GLU A 352 -9.40 25.75 -33.96
C GLU A 352 -7.91 26.00 -34.25
N TYR A 353 -7.03 25.71 -33.29
CA TYR A 353 -5.59 25.90 -33.44
C TYR A 353 -4.99 25.02 -34.56
N VAL A 354 -5.41 23.75 -34.63
CA VAL A 354 -5.02 22.84 -35.75
C VAL A 354 -5.52 23.37 -37.09
N ASN A 355 -6.75 23.89 -37.16
CA ASN A 355 -7.28 24.49 -38.37
C ASN A 355 -6.52 25.77 -38.76
N GLN A 356 -6.11 26.59 -37.81
CA GLN A 356 -5.26 27.77 -38.08
C GLN A 356 -3.91 27.34 -38.69
N ALA A 357 -3.30 26.26 -38.19
CA ALA A 357 -2.07 25.71 -38.77
C ALA A 357 -2.27 25.22 -40.21
N ILE A 358 -3.40 24.58 -40.49
CA ILE A 358 -3.77 24.14 -41.84
C ILE A 358 -4.00 25.36 -42.76
N GLU A 359 -4.67 26.42 -42.30
CA GLU A 359 -4.85 27.64 -43.09
C GLU A 359 -3.53 28.38 -43.33
N TYR A 360 -2.64 28.41 -42.34
CA TYR A 360 -1.29 28.95 -42.51
C TYR A 360 -0.50 28.15 -43.55
N TYR A 361 -0.61 26.82 -43.52
CA TYR A 361 -0.03 25.92 -44.52
C TYR A 361 -0.56 26.20 -45.93
N LYS A 362 -1.89 26.33 -46.09
CA LYS A 362 -2.51 26.68 -47.38
C LYS A 362 -2.00 28.01 -47.93
N ALA A 363 -1.78 29.00 -47.08
CA ALA A 363 -1.37 30.34 -47.48
C ALA A 363 0.13 30.47 -47.78
N ASN A 364 0.98 29.77 -47.01
CA ASN A 364 2.43 30.00 -46.99
C ASN A 364 3.28 28.80 -47.44
N GLY A 365 2.68 27.60 -47.54
CA GLY A 365 3.36 26.36 -47.92
C GLY A 365 4.15 25.70 -46.79
N ARG A 366 4.68 24.49 -47.07
CA ARG A 366 5.34 23.60 -46.09
C ARG A 366 6.50 24.25 -45.35
N ASP A 367 7.49 24.80 -46.06
CA ASP A 367 8.73 25.30 -45.46
C ASP A 367 8.48 26.48 -44.51
N ALA A 368 7.59 27.41 -44.90
CA ALA A 368 7.20 28.53 -44.05
C ALA A 368 6.43 28.08 -42.82
N THR A 369 5.59 27.04 -42.94
CA THR A 369 4.82 26.45 -41.83
C THR A 369 5.74 25.77 -40.83
N VAL A 370 6.65 24.92 -41.30
CA VAL A 370 7.65 24.25 -40.45
C VAL A 370 8.54 25.27 -39.73
N THR A 371 8.90 26.36 -40.40
CA THR A 371 9.71 27.43 -39.79
C THR A 371 8.93 28.18 -38.71
N TYR A 372 7.70 28.58 -39.00
CA TYR A 372 6.87 29.33 -38.05
C TYR A 372 6.50 28.49 -36.82
N TYR A 373 6.03 27.26 -37.00
CA TYR A 373 5.59 26.41 -35.88
C TYR A 373 6.72 25.78 -35.06
N LYS A 374 7.99 26.02 -35.44
CA LYS A 374 9.16 25.77 -34.58
C LYS A 374 9.50 26.95 -33.68
N SER A 375 8.86 28.11 -33.89
CA SER A 375 9.16 29.34 -33.16
C SER A 375 8.30 29.48 -31.91
N PRO A 376 8.80 30.09 -30.82
CA PRO A 376 8.00 30.39 -29.63
C PRO A 376 6.76 31.25 -29.92
N GLU A 377 6.80 32.07 -30.97
CA GLU A 377 5.68 32.92 -31.41
C GLU A 377 4.47 32.11 -31.90
N SER A 378 4.66 30.83 -32.24
CA SER A 378 3.58 29.94 -32.64
C SER A 378 2.78 29.36 -31.48
N LEU A 379 3.31 29.42 -30.26
CA LEU A 379 2.64 28.90 -29.05
C LEU A 379 1.44 29.79 -28.68
N ASP A 380 0.35 29.13 -28.28
CA ASP A 380 -0.89 29.78 -27.86
C ASP A 380 -1.37 29.08 -26.59
N GLY A 381 -0.77 29.40 -25.44
CA GLY A 381 -0.88 28.56 -24.23
C GLY A 381 -0.51 27.10 -24.55
N GLN A 382 -1.26 26.14 -23.99
CA GLN A 382 -0.95 24.71 -24.13
C GLN A 382 -0.99 24.18 -25.58
N TRP A 383 -1.58 24.94 -26.50
CA TRP A 383 -1.69 24.58 -27.90
C TRP A 383 -0.38 24.81 -28.64
N ASN A 384 0.15 23.70 -29.15
CA ASN A 384 1.37 23.65 -29.93
C ASN A 384 1.17 22.63 -31.05
N LEU A 385 1.78 22.89 -32.21
CA LEU A 385 1.65 22.00 -33.36
C LEU A 385 2.71 20.90 -33.30
N THR A 386 2.25 19.64 -33.35
CA THR A 386 3.08 18.54 -33.85
C THR A 386 2.70 18.28 -35.30
N LEU A 387 3.67 18.36 -36.20
CA LEU A 387 3.49 18.16 -37.64
C LEU A 387 4.34 16.99 -38.08
N ALA A 388 3.75 15.97 -38.70
CA ALA A 388 4.47 14.86 -39.31
C ALA A 388 4.25 14.82 -40.83
N ASP A 389 5.25 14.31 -41.55
CA ASP A 389 5.21 14.19 -43.00
C ASP A 389 4.38 12.99 -43.48
N GLU A 390 4.37 12.77 -44.79
CA GLU A 390 3.61 11.71 -45.44
C GLU A 390 4.05 10.29 -45.04
N ASN A 391 5.26 10.16 -44.48
CA ASN A 391 5.79 8.91 -43.94
C ASN A 391 5.71 8.88 -42.40
N ASP A 392 4.93 9.78 -41.80
CA ASP A 392 4.80 9.97 -40.36
C ASP A 392 6.10 10.38 -39.66
N THR A 393 7.07 10.96 -40.39
CA THR A 393 8.28 11.51 -39.78
C THR A 393 8.00 12.90 -39.21
N VAL A 394 8.29 13.11 -37.92
CA VAL A 394 7.99 14.37 -37.22
C VAL A 394 8.86 15.52 -37.75
N LEU A 395 8.23 16.58 -38.25
CA LEU A 395 8.85 17.79 -38.79
C LEU A 395 8.88 18.93 -37.76
N VAL A 396 7.85 19.02 -36.92
CA VAL A 396 7.66 20.05 -35.89
C VAL A 396 7.21 19.38 -34.60
N ALA A 397 7.86 19.72 -33.49
CA ALA A 397 7.46 19.36 -32.13
C ALA A 397 8.14 20.34 -31.16
N VAL A 398 7.59 21.55 -31.02
CA VAL A 398 8.26 22.66 -30.30
C VAL A 398 8.47 22.36 -28.80
N LEU A 399 7.56 21.62 -28.16
CA LEU A 399 7.69 21.20 -26.75
C LEU A 399 8.41 19.86 -26.58
N ALA A 400 8.68 19.14 -27.67
CA ALA A 400 9.39 17.86 -27.67
C ALA A 400 10.38 17.79 -28.85
N PRO A 401 11.38 18.69 -28.92
CA PRO A 401 12.27 18.82 -30.06
C PRO A 401 13.07 17.53 -30.35
N GLN A 402 13.27 16.67 -29.34
CA GLN A 402 13.86 15.35 -29.49
C GLN A 402 13.09 14.41 -30.43
N LEU A 403 11.80 14.67 -30.68
CA LEU A 403 11.00 13.88 -31.61
C LEU A 403 11.23 14.27 -33.08
N ILE A 404 11.81 15.44 -33.35
CA ILE A 404 12.00 15.92 -34.72
C ILE A 404 12.94 14.97 -35.48
N GLY A 405 12.47 14.44 -36.61
CA GLY A 405 13.16 13.45 -37.42
C GLY A 405 12.92 11.98 -37.03
N THR A 406 12.08 11.72 -36.02
CA THR A 406 11.68 10.36 -35.63
C THR A 406 10.39 9.93 -36.32
N ASP A 407 10.15 8.62 -36.44
CA ASP A 407 8.88 8.07 -36.89
C ASP A 407 7.84 8.20 -35.76
N LEU A 408 6.78 8.96 -36.00
CA LEU A 408 5.70 9.20 -35.06
C LEU A 408 5.07 7.89 -34.57
N LYS A 409 5.00 6.84 -35.40
CA LYS A 409 4.45 5.53 -34.99
C LYS A 409 5.25 4.85 -33.88
N GLY A 410 6.52 5.25 -33.70
CA GLY A 410 7.38 4.81 -32.60
C GLY A 410 7.15 5.58 -31.29
N VAL A 411 6.34 6.64 -31.29
CA VAL A 411 6.07 7.47 -30.09
C VAL A 411 4.96 6.83 -29.24
N GLY A 412 5.24 6.60 -27.95
CA GLY A 412 4.35 5.89 -27.02
C GLY A 412 4.27 6.53 -25.62
N ALA A 413 3.16 6.35 -24.93
CA ALA A 413 2.96 6.71 -23.51
C ALA A 413 3.01 5.44 -22.63
N GLY A 414 4.02 4.58 -22.86
CA GLY A 414 4.18 3.27 -22.20
C GLY A 414 3.89 2.06 -23.10
N ARG A 415 4.16 0.84 -22.58
CA ARG A 415 4.15 -0.44 -23.34
C ARG A 415 2.78 -0.92 -23.82
N LEU A 416 1.67 -0.30 -23.41
CA LEU A 416 0.31 -0.80 -23.63
C LEU A 416 -0.48 -0.01 -24.70
N ARG A 417 -0.04 1.18 -25.12
CA ARG A 417 -0.74 1.99 -26.12
C ARG A 417 0.22 2.82 -26.98
N GLN A 418 0.31 2.50 -28.27
CA GLN A 418 1.12 3.26 -29.23
C GLN A 418 0.33 4.47 -29.76
N ILE A 419 0.29 5.53 -28.95
CA ILE A 419 -0.41 6.79 -29.28
C ILE A 419 0.00 7.35 -30.64
N GLY A 420 1.26 7.15 -31.04
CA GLY A 420 1.80 7.46 -32.35
C GLY A 420 1.05 6.82 -33.52
N ARG A 421 0.72 5.53 -33.40
CA ARG A 421 -0.03 4.80 -34.42
C ARG A 421 -1.48 5.24 -34.49
N GLU A 422 -2.09 5.53 -33.35
CA GLU A 422 -3.47 6.02 -33.30
C GLU A 422 -3.62 7.41 -33.92
N MET A 423 -2.65 8.29 -33.68
CA MET A 423 -2.58 9.59 -34.35
C MET A 423 -2.32 9.43 -35.85
N ALA A 424 -1.39 8.56 -36.24
CA ALA A 424 -1.09 8.29 -37.65
C ALA A 424 -2.27 7.68 -38.42
N ALA A 425 -3.21 7.03 -37.74
CA ALA A 425 -4.43 6.49 -38.34
C ALA A 425 -5.50 7.56 -38.64
N ALA A 426 -5.28 8.84 -38.27
CA ALA A 426 -6.22 9.91 -38.57
C ALA A 426 -6.41 10.11 -40.08
N THR A 427 -7.63 10.47 -40.47
CA THR A 427 -8.04 10.79 -41.84
C THR A 427 -8.27 12.29 -41.99
N GLU A 428 -8.79 12.74 -43.15
CA GLU A 428 -9.25 14.12 -43.35
C GLU A 428 -10.46 14.49 -42.47
N GLU A 429 -11.15 13.51 -41.88
CA GLU A 429 -12.27 13.74 -40.94
C GLU A 429 -11.78 14.05 -39.52
N GLY A 430 -10.51 13.78 -39.25
CA GLY A 430 -9.88 13.96 -37.95
C GLY A 430 -10.26 12.89 -36.92
N ARG A 431 -9.49 12.82 -35.84
CA ARG A 431 -9.62 11.82 -34.77
C ARG A 431 -9.13 12.38 -33.44
N TRP A 432 -9.88 12.09 -32.37
CA TRP A 432 -9.40 12.29 -31.00
C TRP A 432 -8.62 11.07 -30.50
N VAL A 433 -7.52 11.32 -29.81
CA VAL A 433 -6.66 10.32 -29.18
C VAL A 433 -6.36 10.79 -27.75
N SER A 434 -6.98 10.13 -26.77
CA SER A 434 -6.90 10.50 -25.35
C SER A 434 -6.10 9.48 -24.55
N PHE A 435 -5.05 9.86 -23.81
CA PHE A 435 -4.21 8.94 -23.00
C PHE A 435 -3.92 9.49 -21.61
N ILE A 436 -3.62 8.59 -20.67
CA ILE A 436 -3.04 8.95 -19.38
C ILE A 436 -1.62 9.43 -19.61
N PHE A 437 -1.31 10.59 -19.05
CA PHE A 437 0.01 11.18 -19.03
C PHE A 437 0.58 10.99 -17.61
N PRO A 438 1.69 10.25 -17.43
CA PRO A 438 2.25 10.00 -16.10
C PRO A 438 2.67 11.31 -15.45
N ASN A 439 2.11 11.62 -14.28
CA ASN A 439 2.64 12.69 -13.44
C ASN A 439 3.84 12.15 -12.67
N THR A 440 5.04 12.69 -12.91
CA THR A 440 6.27 12.23 -12.24
C THR A 440 6.57 12.94 -10.92
N ARG A 441 5.74 13.90 -10.50
CA ARG A 441 5.89 14.64 -9.24
C ARG A 441 4.76 14.39 -8.23
N SER A 442 3.60 13.94 -8.68
CA SER A 442 2.47 13.58 -7.82
C SER A 442 1.87 12.23 -8.23
N SER A 443 1.11 11.62 -7.32
CA SER A 443 0.33 10.41 -7.60
C SER A 443 -0.96 10.70 -8.38
N GLU A 444 -1.17 11.93 -8.87
CA GLU A 444 -2.39 12.31 -9.60
C GLU A 444 -2.33 11.89 -11.07
N THR A 445 -3.48 11.47 -11.60
CA THR A 445 -3.65 11.09 -13.00
C THR A 445 -3.94 12.33 -13.86
N LEU A 446 -3.10 12.60 -14.86
CA LEU A 446 -3.34 13.64 -15.87
C LEU A 446 -3.78 12.98 -17.20
N TYR A 447 -4.75 13.55 -17.90
CA TYR A 447 -5.17 13.07 -19.23
C TYR A 447 -4.73 14.05 -20.32
N ALA A 448 -4.18 13.50 -21.41
CA ALA A 448 -3.82 14.24 -22.61
C ALA A 448 -4.79 13.90 -23.74
N HIS A 449 -5.45 14.91 -24.30
CA HIS A 449 -6.43 14.78 -25.38
C HIS A 449 -5.87 15.40 -26.65
N THR A 450 -5.58 14.56 -27.65
CA THR A 450 -4.94 14.98 -28.90
C THR A 450 -5.92 14.94 -30.05
N TRP A 451 -6.11 16.06 -30.75
CA TRP A 451 -6.81 16.09 -32.03
C TRP A 451 -5.79 15.88 -33.15
N ALA A 452 -5.99 14.85 -33.97
CA ALA A 452 -5.15 14.52 -35.11
C ALA A 452 -5.96 14.55 -36.41
N ILE A 453 -5.43 15.19 -37.45
CA ILE A 453 -6.08 15.29 -38.76
C ILE A 453 -5.06 15.25 -39.89
N ARG A 454 -5.38 14.55 -40.98
CA ARG A 454 -4.55 14.57 -42.19
C ARG A 454 -5.03 15.63 -43.15
N TYR A 455 -4.09 16.42 -43.69
CA TYR A 455 -4.34 17.37 -44.76
C TYR A 455 -3.14 17.39 -45.72
N ASP A 456 -3.39 17.18 -47.01
CA ASP A 456 -2.33 17.13 -48.05
C ASP A 456 -1.23 16.09 -47.74
N GLY A 457 -1.62 14.95 -47.15
CA GLY A 457 -0.71 13.89 -46.72
C GLY A 457 0.02 14.15 -45.40
N LEU A 458 0.12 15.40 -44.96
CA LEU A 458 0.71 15.78 -43.67
C LEU A 458 -0.25 15.52 -42.52
N LEU A 459 0.28 15.12 -41.36
CA LEU A 459 -0.49 14.93 -40.14
C LEU A 459 -0.30 16.13 -39.22
N PHE A 460 -1.39 16.85 -38.95
CA PHE A 460 -1.44 17.97 -38.02
C PHE A 460 -2.05 17.50 -36.70
N THR A 461 -1.34 17.71 -35.60
CA THR A 461 -1.88 17.40 -34.27
C THR A 461 -1.61 18.53 -33.27
N SER A 462 -2.54 18.69 -32.34
CA SER A 462 -2.38 19.50 -31.13
C SER A 462 -3.14 18.83 -30.00
N ARG A 463 -2.75 19.12 -28.76
CA ARG A 463 -3.37 18.52 -27.57
C ARG A 463 -3.71 19.54 -26.49
N TYR A 464 -4.56 19.12 -25.57
CA TYR A 464 -4.79 19.78 -24.28
C TYR A 464 -4.74 18.76 -23.14
N PHE A 465 -4.59 19.24 -21.91
CA PHE A 465 -4.57 18.40 -20.70
C PHE A 465 -5.73 18.71 -19.75
N ASP A 466 -6.32 17.68 -19.13
CA ASP A 466 -7.33 17.79 -18.06
C ASP A 466 -7.31 16.58 -17.10
N ASP A 467 -8.34 16.45 -16.24
CA ASP A 467 -8.50 15.37 -15.27
C ASP A 467 -9.63 14.35 -15.61
N GLN A 468 -10.11 14.27 -16.86
CA GLN A 468 -11.27 13.44 -17.26
C GLN A 468 -11.00 12.50 -18.47
N PRO A 469 -11.48 11.23 -18.47
CA PRO A 469 -11.39 10.34 -19.64
C PRO A 469 -12.52 10.53 -20.70
N GLU A 470 -12.27 10.17 -21.96
CA GLU A 470 -13.18 10.33 -23.14
C GLU A 470 -14.10 9.07 -23.43
N PRO A 471 -15.27 9.18 -24.11
CA PRO A 471 -16.16 8.04 -24.48
C PRO A 471 -15.94 7.44 -25.92
N GLN A 472 -16.07 6.11 -26.14
CA GLN A 472 -15.70 5.37 -27.40
C GLN A 472 -16.85 4.94 -28.39
N LEU A 473 -16.50 4.58 -29.65
CA LEU A 473 -17.33 4.07 -30.81
C LEU A 473 -16.78 2.74 -31.45
N VAL A 474 -17.60 1.93 -32.18
CA VAL A 474 -17.39 0.47 -32.55
C VAL A 474 -17.47 0.14 -34.10
N GLU A 475 -16.77 -0.90 -34.63
CA GLU A 475 -16.81 -1.47 -36.04
C GLU A 475 -17.05 -3.04 -36.15
N GLN A 476 -17.32 -3.66 -37.35
CA GLN A 476 -17.81 -5.08 -37.62
C GLN A 476 -16.78 -6.13 -38.22
N PRO A 477 -16.93 -7.50 -38.09
CA PRO A 477 -15.86 -8.53 -38.36
C PRO A 477 -16.05 -9.63 -39.49
N LEU A 478 -14.95 -10.37 -39.83
CA LEU A 478 -14.66 -11.44 -40.87
C LEU A 478 -15.05 -12.92 -40.51
N PRO A 479 -14.99 -13.95 -41.42
CA PRO A 479 -15.43 -15.34 -41.14
C PRO A 479 -14.39 -16.22 -40.39
N ALA A 480 -14.83 -16.83 -39.28
CA ALA A 480 -14.01 -17.49 -38.27
C ALA A 480 -14.11 -19.04 -38.23
N PRO A 481 -13.13 -19.77 -37.63
CA PRO A 481 -13.27 -21.18 -37.29
C PRO A 481 -14.45 -21.42 -36.34
N ALA A 482 -15.25 -22.46 -36.60
CA ALA A 482 -16.46 -22.75 -35.83
C ALA A 482 -16.34 -24.05 -35.02
N ALA A 483 -17.13 -24.14 -33.94
CA ALA A 483 -17.26 -25.32 -33.07
C ALA A 483 -15.94 -25.76 -32.40
N LEU A 484 -15.15 -24.82 -31.90
CA LEU A 484 -14.06 -25.14 -30.98
C LEU A 484 -14.61 -25.79 -29.71
N THR A 485 -14.01 -26.90 -29.29
CA THR A 485 -14.32 -27.62 -28.06
C THR A 485 -13.05 -27.99 -27.31
N ALA A 486 -13.02 -27.72 -26.01
CA ALA A 486 -11.93 -27.98 -25.08
C ALA A 486 -12.41 -28.90 -23.95
N VAL A 487 -11.69 -29.99 -23.71
CA VAL A 487 -11.96 -30.94 -22.61
C VAL A 487 -10.68 -31.30 -21.87
N SER A 488 -10.79 -31.77 -20.61
CA SER A 488 -9.63 -32.28 -19.86
C SER A 488 -8.91 -33.36 -20.66
N GLY A 489 -7.59 -33.21 -20.76
CA GLY A 489 -6.72 -34.16 -21.46
C GLY A 489 -6.37 -35.39 -20.60
N PRO A 490 -5.56 -36.32 -21.14
CA PRO A 490 -5.29 -37.61 -20.50
C PRO A 490 -4.39 -37.54 -19.26
N ALA A 491 -3.81 -36.38 -18.96
CA ALA A 491 -2.98 -36.14 -17.77
C ALA A 491 -3.44 -34.88 -17.04
N ALA A 492 -3.21 -34.82 -15.72
CA ALA A 492 -3.43 -33.60 -14.94
C ALA A 492 -2.66 -32.43 -15.60
N GLY A 493 -3.36 -31.31 -15.83
CA GLY A 493 -2.75 -30.15 -16.48
C GLY A 493 -2.63 -30.26 -18.01
N SER A 494 -3.52 -31.01 -18.65
CA SER A 494 -3.63 -31.06 -20.12
C SER A 494 -5.06 -30.78 -20.60
N ALA A 495 -5.18 -30.22 -21.80
CA ALA A 495 -6.46 -29.93 -22.47
C ALA A 495 -6.44 -30.47 -23.90
N ALA A 496 -7.48 -31.20 -24.30
CA ALA A 496 -7.69 -31.67 -25.67
C ALA A 496 -8.67 -30.74 -26.40
N LEU A 497 -8.28 -30.25 -27.57
CA LEU A 497 -8.98 -29.25 -28.36
C LEU A 497 -9.38 -29.81 -29.74
N ASN A 498 -10.60 -29.52 -30.19
CA ASN A 498 -11.10 -29.89 -31.53
C ASN A 498 -11.94 -28.76 -32.14
N TRP A 499 -11.85 -28.49 -33.45
CA TRP A 499 -12.66 -27.49 -34.17
C TRP A 499 -13.02 -27.93 -35.61
N THR A 500 -13.85 -27.15 -36.31
CA THR A 500 -14.16 -27.40 -37.73
C THR A 500 -13.17 -26.66 -38.63
N ALA A 501 -12.52 -27.38 -39.55
CA ALA A 501 -11.58 -26.79 -40.51
C ALA A 501 -12.26 -25.86 -41.53
N VAL A 502 -11.59 -24.74 -41.84
CA VAL A 502 -11.92 -23.76 -42.89
C VAL A 502 -11.19 -24.12 -44.19
N ALA A 503 -11.92 -24.14 -45.31
CA ALA A 503 -11.44 -24.68 -46.59
C ALA A 503 -10.24 -23.94 -47.24
N GLU A 504 -9.99 -22.68 -46.87
CA GLU A 504 -8.90 -21.84 -47.42
C GLU A 504 -7.81 -21.52 -46.37
N ALA A 505 -7.79 -22.28 -45.26
CA ALA A 505 -6.80 -22.10 -44.20
C ALA A 505 -5.39 -22.46 -44.68
N THR A 506 -4.42 -21.59 -44.41
CA THR A 506 -3.00 -21.86 -44.65
C THR A 506 -2.28 -22.38 -43.41
N ARG A 507 -2.74 -21.98 -42.23
CA ARG A 507 -2.30 -22.46 -40.91
C ARG A 507 -3.35 -22.14 -39.84
N TYR A 508 -3.30 -22.89 -38.74
CA TYR A 508 -4.04 -22.58 -37.52
C TYR A 508 -3.07 -22.23 -36.40
N ARG A 509 -3.51 -21.38 -35.48
CA ARG A 509 -2.80 -21.14 -34.23
C ARG A 509 -3.77 -21.22 -33.07
N VAL A 510 -3.40 -22.01 -32.07
CA VAL A 510 -4.15 -22.11 -30.81
C VAL A 510 -3.51 -21.19 -29.78
N HIS A 511 -4.35 -20.48 -29.03
CA HIS A 511 -3.95 -19.65 -27.91
C HIS A 511 -4.72 -20.05 -26.66
N TRP A 512 -4.10 -19.97 -25.48
CA TRP A 512 -4.77 -20.18 -24.19
C TRP A 512 -4.39 -19.14 -23.15
N ILE A 513 -5.37 -18.77 -22.32
CA ILE A 513 -5.29 -17.72 -21.28
C ILE A 513 -6.09 -18.12 -20.03
N SER A 514 -5.89 -17.47 -18.87
CA SER A 514 -6.59 -17.79 -17.62
C SER A 514 -7.80 -16.89 -17.27
N ARG A 515 -8.14 -15.89 -18.09
CA ARG A 515 -9.30 -15.01 -17.88
C ARG A 515 -9.97 -14.62 -19.20
N ALA A 516 -11.29 -14.48 -19.21
CA ALA A 516 -12.10 -14.21 -20.40
C ALA A 516 -12.08 -12.75 -20.89
N ASP A 517 -11.55 -11.83 -20.07
CA ASP A 517 -11.67 -10.38 -20.23
C ASP A 517 -10.63 -9.77 -21.19
N VAL A 518 -9.74 -10.58 -21.75
CA VAL A 518 -8.79 -10.14 -22.77
C VAL A 518 -9.52 -9.90 -24.11
N ARG A 519 -9.94 -8.66 -24.32
CA ARG A 519 -10.15 -8.08 -25.65
C ARG A 519 -9.03 -7.10 -25.95
N ALA A 520 -7.94 -7.60 -26.53
CA ALA A 520 -7.07 -6.78 -27.37
C ALA A 520 -7.24 -7.23 -28.83
N ASN A 521 -7.19 -6.26 -29.73
CA ASN A 521 -7.71 -6.28 -31.09
C ASN A 521 -7.33 -7.56 -31.87
N LEU A 522 -8.35 -8.34 -32.28
CA LEU A 522 -8.25 -9.57 -33.09
C LEU A 522 -7.57 -9.37 -34.47
N ALA A 523 -7.02 -8.20 -34.76
CA ALA A 523 -6.43 -7.85 -36.05
C ALA A 523 -4.90 -8.05 -36.12
N ASP A 524 -4.16 -7.96 -35.00
CA ASP A 524 -2.70 -7.76 -35.04
C ASP A 524 -1.86 -8.85 -34.34
N ASP A 525 -2.43 -10.01 -33.96
CA ASP A 525 -1.71 -11.17 -33.38
C ASP A 525 -0.87 -10.85 -32.11
N ALA A 526 -1.10 -9.70 -31.49
CA ALA A 526 -0.39 -9.21 -30.30
C ALA A 526 -1.31 -9.27 -29.07
N TRP A 527 -1.24 -10.40 -28.36
CA TRP A 527 -2.06 -10.66 -27.17
C TRP A 527 -1.28 -10.33 -25.90
N LEU A 528 -1.87 -9.53 -25.02
CA LEU A 528 -1.40 -9.37 -23.64
C LEU A 528 -2.05 -10.47 -22.80
N ASP A 529 -1.27 -11.06 -21.88
CA ASP A 529 -1.68 -12.14 -20.97
C ASP A 529 -1.86 -13.53 -21.59
N LEU A 530 -1.16 -13.79 -22.71
CA LEU A 530 -1.11 -15.14 -23.26
C LEU A 530 -0.30 -16.09 -22.39
N LEU A 531 -0.91 -17.22 -21.99
CA LEU A 531 -0.19 -18.26 -21.25
C LEU A 531 0.60 -19.18 -22.18
N GLY A 532 0.16 -19.30 -23.45
CA GLY A 532 0.98 -19.89 -24.49
C GLY A 532 0.28 -20.01 -25.84
N THR A 533 1.07 -20.33 -26.86
CA THR A 533 0.65 -20.52 -28.25
C THR A 533 1.13 -21.86 -28.79
N ALA A 534 0.34 -22.46 -29.69
CA ALA A 534 0.81 -23.54 -30.55
C ALA A 534 0.52 -23.21 -32.02
N ASP A 535 1.59 -23.12 -32.82
CA ASP A 535 1.50 -23.02 -34.27
C ASP A 535 1.24 -24.40 -34.88
N LEU A 536 0.15 -24.52 -35.64
CA LEU A 536 -0.33 -25.77 -36.20
C LEU A 536 -0.36 -25.68 -37.73
N GLY A 537 -0.06 -26.81 -38.37
CA GLY A 537 -0.25 -26.97 -39.82
C GLY A 537 -1.74 -27.10 -40.17
N ASP A 538 -2.06 -27.91 -41.18
CA ASP A 538 -3.44 -28.21 -41.56
C ASP A 538 -4.00 -29.33 -40.68
N THR A 539 -4.42 -28.98 -39.46
CA THR A 539 -5.08 -29.90 -38.52
C THR A 539 -6.23 -29.20 -37.80
N ASP A 540 -7.20 -30.00 -37.39
CA ASP A 540 -8.46 -29.61 -36.75
C ASP A 540 -8.53 -30.03 -35.27
N GLN A 541 -7.42 -30.52 -34.70
CA GLN A 541 -7.31 -30.97 -33.31
C GLN A 541 -5.92 -30.70 -32.72
N HIS A 542 -5.84 -30.51 -31.40
CA HIS A 542 -4.57 -30.34 -30.69
C HIS A 542 -4.67 -30.72 -29.20
N THR A 543 -3.56 -31.08 -28.56
CA THR A 543 -3.50 -31.30 -27.11
C THR A 543 -2.48 -30.35 -26.48
N VAL A 544 -2.95 -29.49 -25.58
CA VAL A 544 -2.12 -28.59 -24.79
C VAL A 544 -1.72 -29.30 -23.50
N THR A 545 -0.45 -29.19 -23.11
CA THR A 545 0.11 -29.81 -21.90
C THR A 545 0.85 -28.77 -21.07
N GLY A 546 1.06 -29.03 -19.76
CA GLY A 546 1.75 -28.09 -18.87
C GLY A 546 0.87 -26.96 -18.33
N LEU A 547 -0.45 -27.16 -18.30
CA LEU A 547 -1.40 -26.21 -17.72
C LEU A 547 -1.57 -26.45 -16.21
N ASN A 548 -1.85 -25.41 -15.44
CA ASN A 548 -2.14 -25.54 -14.01
C ASN A 548 -3.47 -26.28 -13.80
N PRO A 549 -3.49 -27.46 -13.16
CA PRO A 549 -4.72 -28.18 -12.89
C PRO A 549 -5.62 -27.39 -11.94
N GLY A 550 -6.95 -27.48 -12.10
CA GLY A 550 -7.92 -26.72 -11.29
C GLY A 550 -8.11 -25.27 -11.72
N ALA A 551 -7.26 -24.75 -12.60
CA ALA A 551 -7.41 -23.41 -13.15
C ALA A 551 -8.35 -23.40 -14.36
N GLU A 552 -9.05 -22.29 -14.52
CA GLU A 552 -9.86 -22.03 -15.69
C GLU A 552 -9.00 -21.49 -16.83
N TYR A 553 -9.20 -22.05 -18.02
CA TYR A 553 -8.57 -21.61 -19.25
C TYR A 553 -9.61 -21.30 -20.30
N PHE A 554 -9.28 -20.30 -21.11
CA PHE A 554 -10.01 -19.95 -22.32
C PHE A 554 -9.10 -20.25 -23.50
N PHE A 555 -9.66 -20.93 -24.50
CA PHE A 555 -8.96 -21.32 -25.71
C PHE A 555 -9.59 -20.61 -26.91
N ILE A 556 -8.76 -20.15 -27.84
CA ILE A 556 -9.20 -19.59 -29.11
C ILE A 556 -8.31 -20.09 -30.24
N VAL A 557 -8.89 -20.26 -31.43
CA VAL A 557 -8.17 -20.67 -32.62
C VAL A 557 -8.23 -19.56 -33.67
N GLY A 558 -7.06 -19.10 -34.09
CA GLY A 558 -6.90 -18.20 -35.23
C GLY A 558 -6.65 -18.99 -36.51
N VAL A 559 -7.25 -18.56 -37.61
CA VAL A 559 -7.00 -19.07 -38.96
C VAL A 559 -6.41 -17.97 -39.84
N TRP A 560 -5.29 -18.27 -40.50
CA TRP A 560 -4.68 -17.38 -41.48
C TRP A 560 -5.08 -17.80 -42.89
N GLN A 561 -5.50 -16.84 -43.68
CA GLN A 561 -5.81 -17.01 -45.10
C GLN A 561 -4.60 -16.68 -45.98
N ALA A 562 -4.71 -16.95 -47.28
CA ALA A 562 -3.60 -16.79 -48.23
C ALA A 562 -3.13 -15.33 -48.44
N ASP A 563 -3.90 -14.34 -47.98
CA ASP A 563 -3.59 -12.90 -48.04
C ASP A 563 -3.07 -12.34 -46.70
N ASP A 564 -2.66 -13.21 -45.77
CA ASP A 564 -2.23 -12.90 -44.40
C ASP A 564 -3.32 -12.30 -43.49
N SER A 565 -4.58 -12.27 -43.94
CA SER A 565 -5.70 -11.91 -43.06
C SER A 565 -6.00 -13.01 -42.05
N ILE A 566 -6.50 -12.59 -40.89
CA ILE A 566 -6.79 -13.46 -39.75
C ILE A 566 -8.26 -13.38 -39.35
N ALA A 567 -8.82 -14.53 -39.01
CA ALA A 567 -10.11 -14.63 -38.35
C ALA A 567 -10.04 -15.59 -37.17
N TRP A 568 -10.88 -15.37 -36.16
CA TRP A 568 -10.76 -16.02 -34.86
C TRP A 568 -12.05 -16.68 -34.44
N SER A 569 -11.96 -17.90 -33.90
CA SER A 569 -13.12 -18.60 -33.35
C SER A 569 -13.73 -17.84 -32.18
N GLU A 570 -14.94 -18.24 -31.77
CA GLU A 570 -15.36 -17.91 -30.42
C GLU A 570 -14.42 -18.61 -29.41
N TRP A 571 -14.27 -17.99 -28.23
CA TRP A 571 -13.58 -18.61 -27.12
C TRP A 571 -14.33 -19.84 -26.65
N ASP A 572 -13.62 -20.92 -26.39
CA ASP A 572 -14.16 -22.03 -25.60
C ASP A 572 -13.50 -22.08 -24.22
N ARG A 573 -14.28 -22.43 -23.21
CA ARG A 573 -13.89 -22.32 -21.81
C ARG A 573 -13.80 -23.71 -21.20
N LEU A 574 -12.67 -23.99 -20.56
CA LEU A 574 -12.43 -25.24 -19.84
C LEU A 574 -11.83 -24.94 -18.47
N THR A 575 -12.53 -25.31 -17.41
CA THR A 575 -11.93 -25.50 -16.09
C THR A 575 -11.24 -26.84 -16.08
N LEU A 576 -9.92 -26.87 -15.94
CA LEU A 576 -9.19 -28.12 -15.81
C LEU A 576 -9.54 -28.79 -14.48
N ASP A 577 -9.65 -30.11 -14.48
CA ASP A 577 -9.79 -30.86 -13.24
C ASP A 577 -8.61 -30.53 -12.31
N SER A 578 -8.88 -30.31 -11.02
CA SER A 578 -7.82 -30.06 -10.05
C SER A 578 -6.93 -31.29 -9.88
N VAL A 579 -5.70 -31.10 -9.38
CA VAL A 579 -4.84 -32.24 -9.00
C VAL A 579 -5.56 -33.11 -7.97
N GLU A 580 -6.32 -32.49 -7.08
CA GLU A 580 -7.16 -33.18 -6.09
C GLU A 580 -8.30 -33.94 -6.77
N ASP A 581 -9.01 -33.37 -7.74
CA ASP A 581 -10.10 -34.07 -8.45
C ASP A 581 -9.58 -35.25 -9.27
N TYR A 582 -8.43 -35.08 -9.94
CA TYR A 582 -7.73 -36.16 -10.62
C TYR A 582 -7.27 -37.24 -9.63
N SER A 583 -6.67 -36.83 -8.51
CA SER A 583 -6.18 -37.75 -7.49
C SER A 583 -7.30 -38.46 -6.75
N ARG A 584 -8.46 -37.81 -6.56
CA ARG A 584 -9.68 -38.38 -6.01
C ARG A 584 -10.33 -39.36 -6.98
N ALA A 585 -10.38 -39.02 -8.27
CA ALA A 585 -10.86 -39.93 -9.32
C ALA A 585 -9.98 -41.18 -9.42
N ALA A 586 -8.65 -41.01 -9.41
CA ALA A 586 -7.70 -42.12 -9.41
C ALA A 586 -7.79 -42.97 -8.13
N THR A 587 -7.96 -42.35 -6.95
CA THR A 587 -8.17 -43.09 -5.70
C THR A 587 -9.50 -43.83 -5.68
N ARG A 588 -10.56 -43.24 -6.24
CA ARG A 588 -11.86 -43.91 -6.40
C ARG A 588 -11.75 -45.10 -7.35
N ALA A 589 -11.03 -44.96 -8.47
CA ALA A 589 -10.75 -46.07 -9.38
C ALA A 589 -9.92 -47.16 -8.70
N TYR A 590 -8.90 -46.79 -7.93
CA TYR A 590 -8.08 -47.73 -7.16
C TYR A 590 -8.90 -48.53 -6.13
N VAL A 591 -9.77 -47.86 -5.37
CA VAL A 591 -10.70 -48.52 -4.43
C VAL A 591 -11.71 -49.40 -5.17
N GLN A 592 -12.23 -48.94 -6.31
CA GLN A 592 -13.15 -49.74 -7.12
C GLN A 592 -12.48 -51.00 -7.67
N ASN A 593 -11.24 -50.90 -8.16
CA ASN A 593 -10.45 -52.05 -8.61
C ASN A 593 -10.22 -53.05 -7.46
N ALA A 594 -10.05 -52.57 -6.23
CA ALA A 594 -9.94 -53.44 -5.05
C ALA A 594 -11.24 -54.16 -4.71
N ILE A 595 -12.39 -53.48 -4.85
CA ILE A 595 -13.71 -54.07 -4.68
C ILE A 595 -13.96 -55.13 -5.77
N ASP A 596 -13.70 -54.80 -7.04
CA ASP A 596 -13.88 -55.72 -8.17
C ASP A 596 -12.99 -56.96 -8.00
N TYR A 597 -11.73 -56.77 -7.57
CA TYR A 597 -10.82 -57.88 -7.28
C TYR A 597 -11.33 -58.75 -6.13
N TYR A 598 -11.92 -58.14 -5.10
CA TYR A 598 -12.55 -58.86 -3.98
C TYR A 598 -13.79 -59.65 -4.41
N GLU A 599 -14.66 -59.09 -5.24
CA GLU A 599 -15.82 -59.78 -5.76
C GLU A 599 -15.43 -61.00 -6.62
N GLU A 600 -14.36 -60.88 -7.40
CA GLU A 600 -13.87 -61.94 -8.28
C GLU A 600 -13.09 -63.04 -7.54
N ASN A 601 -12.22 -62.66 -6.59
CA ASN A 601 -11.21 -63.56 -6.01
C ASN A 601 -11.40 -63.86 -4.50
N GLY A 602 -12.27 -63.13 -3.83
CA GLY A 602 -12.55 -63.28 -2.39
C GLY A 602 -11.55 -62.59 -1.46
N LEU A 603 -11.89 -62.57 -0.16
CA LEU A 603 -11.17 -61.82 0.88
C LEU A 603 -9.69 -62.21 1.02
N ASP A 604 -9.40 -63.50 1.13
CA ASP A 604 -8.04 -64.00 1.40
C ASP A 604 -7.07 -63.65 0.26
N ALA A 605 -7.52 -63.74 -1.00
CA ALA A 605 -6.74 -63.38 -2.17
C ALA A 605 -6.51 -61.86 -2.25
N THR A 606 -7.54 -61.07 -1.91
CA THR A 606 -7.47 -59.60 -1.90
C THR A 606 -6.47 -59.09 -0.86
N VAL A 607 -6.54 -59.63 0.35
CA VAL A 607 -5.61 -59.29 1.45
C VAL A 607 -4.17 -59.66 1.10
N GLU A 608 -3.95 -60.77 0.38
CA GLU A 608 -2.60 -61.16 -0.05
C GLU A 608 -2.05 -60.27 -1.18
N PHE A 609 -2.87 -59.94 -2.18
CA PHE A 609 -2.45 -59.08 -3.30
C PHE A 609 -2.14 -57.65 -2.83
N TYR A 610 -3.05 -57.02 -2.07
CA TYR A 610 -2.89 -55.63 -1.60
C TYR A 610 -1.89 -55.46 -0.44
N ARG A 611 -1.26 -56.55 -0.01
CA ARG A 611 -0.08 -56.53 0.88
C ARG A 611 1.23 -56.41 0.09
N SER A 612 1.22 -56.76 -1.19
CA SER A 612 2.42 -56.76 -2.03
C SER A 612 2.83 -55.35 -2.42
N ALA A 613 4.13 -55.16 -2.71
CA ALA A 613 4.62 -53.89 -3.25
C ALA A 613 4.03 -53.57 -4.64
N GLU A 614 3.60 -54.60 -5.38
CA GLU A 614 2.99 -54.48 -6.71
C GLU A 614 1.61 -53.83 -6.66
N SER A 615 0.97 -53.78 -5.49
CA SER A 615 -0.33 -53.12 -5.31
C SER A 615 -0.25 -51.62 -5.08
N VAL A 616 0.93 -51.05 -4.80
CA VAL A 616 1.05 -49.61 -4.52
C VAL A 616 0.98 -48.81 -5.82
N GLU A 617 0.04 -47.86 -5.91
CA GLU A 617 -0.15 -47.02 -7.10
C GLU A 617 -0.07 -45.53 -6.74
N ASN A 618 1.04 -44.87 -7.11
CA ASN A 618 1.27 -43.43 -6.91
C ASN A 618 0.97 -43.00 -5.46
N GLY A 619 1.62 -43.64 -4.48
CA GLY A 619 1.46 -43.35 -3.05
C GLY A 619 0.16 -43.85 -2.42
N ARG A 620 -0.67 -44.62 -3.14
CA ARG A 620 -1.92 -45.21 -2.62
C ARG A 620 -1.71 -46.64 -2.15
N THR A 621 -2.33 -46.95 -1.03
CA THR A 621 -2.37 -48.30 -0.44
C THR A 621 -3.76 -48.57 0.10
N LEU A 622 -4.17 -49.84 0.09
CA LEU A 622 -5.48 -50.25 0.58
C LEU A 622 -5.43 -50.57 2.09
N VAL A 623 -6.41 -50.04 2.82
CA VAL A 623 -6.76 -50.44 4.19
C VAL A 623 -8.13 -51.12 4.12
N LEU A 624 -8.24 -52.30 4.70
CA LEU A 624 -9.49 -53.09 4.71
C LEU A 624 -9.89 -53.36 6.16
N MET A 625 -11.14 -53.07 6.49
CA MET A 625 -11.69 -53.23 7.83
C MET A 625 -13.01 -54.00 7.77
N ASP A 626 -13.33 -54.77 8.80
CA ASP A 626 -14.70 -55.29 8.97
C ASP A 626 -15.59 -54.27 9.70
N LYS A 627 -16.91 -54.40 9.53
CA LYS A 627 -17.90 -53.57 10.21
C LYS A 627 -18.04 -53.85 11.71
N ASP A 628 -17.34 -54.87 12.22
CA ASP A 628 -17.36 -55.31 13.61
C ASP A 628 -16.08 -54.82 14.34
N ASP A 629 -15.53 -53.70 13.84
CA ASP A 629 -14.41 -52.91 14.35
C ASP A 629 -13.04 -53.60 14.34
N SER A 630 -12.72 -54.45 13.35
CA SER A 630 -11.38 -55.07 13.21
C SER A 630 -10.66 -54.71 11.91
N ILE A 631 -9.35 -54.43 12.01
CA ILE A 631 -8.48 -54.17 10.86
C ILE A 631 -8.08 -55.50 10.20
N LEU A 632 -8.48 -55.72 8.95
CA LEU A 632 -8.17 -56.91 8.15
C LEU A 632 -6.90 -56.74 7.29
N LEU A 633 -6.66 -55.52 6.80
CA LEU A 633 -5.48 -55.13 6.03
C LEU A 633 -5.07 -53.70 6.41
N THR A 634 -3.77 -53.46 6.58
CA THR A 634 -3.17 -52.15 6.83
C THR A 634 -1.87 -51.99 6.03
N TYR A 635 -1.31 -50.77 6.02
CA TYR A 635 -0.07 -50.42 5.35
C TYR A 635 1.07 -51.40 5.69
N ARG A 636 1.91 -51.72 4.70
CA ARG A 636 3.06 -52.65 4.81
C ARG A 636 4.00 -52.36 5.98
N HIS A 637 4.09 -51.10 6.40
CA HIS A 637 5.00 -50.62 7.43
C HIS A 637 4.46 -50.73 8.87
N ILE A 638 3.18 -51.08 9.07
CA ILE A 638 2.58 -51.22 10.41
C ILE A 638 1.78 -52.54 10.56
N PRO A 639 2.41 -53.72 10.35
CA PRO A 639 1.72 -55.01 10.49
C PRO A 639 1.19 -55.28 11.91
N ALA A 640 1.65 -54.51 12.91
CA ALA A 640 1.22 -54.63 14.30
C ALA A 640 -0.27 -54.30 14.54
N LEU A 641 -0.92 -53.58 13.62
CA LEU A 641 -2.32 -53.16 13.75
C LEU A 641 -3.33 -54.19 13.22
N GLN A 642 -2.88 -55.22 12.50
CA GLN A 642 -3.78 -56.23 11.94
C GLN A 642 -4.44 -57.07 13.04
N GLY A 643 -5.76 -57.21 12.99
CA GLY A 643 -6.57 -57.91 13.99
C GLY A 643 -6.80 -57.14 15.29
N GLN A 644 -6.41 -55.85 15.36
CA GLN A 644 -6.72 -55.01 16.50
C GLN A 644 -8.15 -54.45 16.42
N TYR A 645 -8.79 -54.34 17.59
CA TYR A 645 -10.11 -53.75 17.77
C TYR A 645 -10.01 -52.21 17.75
N VAL A 646 -10.85 -51.56 16.95
CA VAL A 646 -10.84 -50.10 16.79
C VAL A 646 -12.08 -49.38 17.32
N GLY A 647 -13.06 -50.10 17.90
CA GLY A 647 -14.30 -49.55 18.44
C GLY A 647 -14.18 -48.58 19.63
N PRO A 648 -15.32 -48.13 20.20
CA PRO A 648 -15.35 -47.10 21.24
C PRO A 648 -14.40 -47.39 22.42
N GLY A 649 -13.44 -46.50 22.65
CA GLY A 649 -12.40 -46.64 23.67
C GLY A 649 -11.09 -47.26 23.19
N SER A 650 -10.92 -47.50 21.88
CA SER A 650 -9.65 -47.94 21.30
C SER A 650 -8.56 -46.87 21.38
N ALA A 651 -7.30 -47.30 21.33
CA ALA A 651 -6.14 -46.41 21.25
C ALA A 651 -6.01 -45.70 19.87
N PHE A 652 -6.92 -45.98 18.93
CA PHE A 652 -6.89 -45.49 17.55
C PHE A 652 -8.22 -44.82 17.17
N PRO A 653 -8.65 -43.75 17.88
CA PRO A 653 -9.96 -43.13 17.69
C PRO A 653 -10.17 -42.59 16.25
N GLY A 654 -9.10 -42.25 15.55
CA GLY A 654 -9.16 -41.80 14.15
C GLY A 654 -9.55 -42.90 13.15
N ILE A 655 -9.29 -44.18 13.45
CA ILE A 655 -9.68 -45.30 12.57
C ILE A 655 -11.17 -45.61 12.73
N GLN A 656 -11.71 -45.50 13.96
CA GLN A 656 -13.16 -45.64 14.18
C GLN A 656 -13.97 -44.63 13.39
N GLN A 657 -13.51 -43.37 13.35
CA GLN A 657 -14.16 -42.32 12.57
C GLN A 657 -14.24 -42.66 11.08
N VAL A 658 -13.26 -43.39 10.54
CA VAL A 658 -13.28 -43.84 9.13
C VAL A 658 -14.33 -44.94 8.91
N ILE A 659 -14.50 -45.86 9.86
CA ILE A 659 -15.55 -46.90 9.79
C ILE A 659 -16.93 -46.27 9.89
N ASP A 660 -17.13 -45.35 10.85
CA ASP A 660 -18.40 -44.65 11.06
C ASP A 660 -18.79 -43.76 9.87
N LEU A 661 -17.81 -43.25 9.13
CA LEU A 661 -18.01 -42.40 7.96
C LEU A 661 -18.32 -43.19 6.68
N ALA A 662 -17.92 -44.47 6.59
CA ALA A 662 -17.97 -45.23 5.35
C ALA A 662 -19.41 -45.47 4.85
N THR A 663 -19.65 -45.20 3.57
CA THR A 663 -20.94 -45.40 2.90
C THR A 663 -20.77 -46.23 1.63
N GLU A 664 -21.87 -46.78 1.09
CA GLU A 664 -21.84 -47.51 -0.19
C GLU A 664 -21.43 -46.61 -1.37
N GLU A 665 -21.70 -45.30 -1.30
CA GLU A 665 -21.30 -44.31 -2.32
C GLU A 665 -19.84 -43.81 -2.17
N GLY A 666 -19.22 -44.14 -1.03
CA GLY A 666 -17.89 -43.69 -0.65
C GLY A 666 -17.89 -42.31 0.00
N ALA A 667 -17.21 -42.20 1.14
CA ALA A 667 -17.07 -40.95 1.89
C ALA A 667 -15.60 -40.51 1.99
N TRP A 668 -15.39 -39.20 1.91
CA TRP A 668 -14.06 -38.59 1.95
C TRP A 668 -13.76 -38.01 3.33
N ALA A 669 -12.54 -38.19 3.80
CA ALA A 669 -12.00 -37.59 5.02
C ALA A 669 -10.59 -37.04 4.76
N THR A 670 -10.20 -36.01 5.51
CA THR A 670 -8.79 -35.59 5.59
C THR A 670 -8.20 -36.18 6.87
N THR A 671 -7.11 -36.93 6.73
CA THR A 671 -6.40 -37.54 7.85
C THR A 671 -4.92 -37.12 7.81
N ARG A 672 -4.19 -37.29 8.91
CA ARG A 672 -2.72 -37.25 8.86
C ARG A 672 -2.20 -38.67 8.75
N GLY A 673 -1.23 -38.89 7.86
CA GLY A 673 -0.65 -40.22 7.64
C GLY A 673 0.71 -40.16 6.99
N VAL A 674 1.46 -41.25 7.13
CA VAL A 674 2.79 -41.40 6.53
C VAL A 674 2.63 -41.74 5.04
N ASN A 675 3.28 -40.96 4.18
CA ASN A 675 3.38 -41.25 2.76
C ASN A 675 4.25 -42.51 2.54
N PRO A 676 3.74 -43.57 1.90
CA PRO A 676 4.52 -44.80 1.70
C PRO A 676 5.69 -44.64 0.73
N ASP A 677 5.68 -43.61 -0.12
CA ASP A 677 6.76 -43.35 -1.08
C ASP A 677 7.88 -42.48 -0.47
N THR A 678 7.53 -41.52 0.40
CA THR A 678 8.49 -40.52 0.95
C THR A 678 8.81 -40.69 2.44
N GLY A 679 7.98 -41.41 3.20
CA GLY A 679 8.15 -41.60 4.64
C GLY A 679 7.80 -40.39 5.51
N ALA A 680 7.38 -39.27 4.92
CA ALA A 680 6.97 -38.07 5.65
C ALA A 680 5.54 -38.18 6.20
N GLU A 681 5.28 -37.60 7.37
CA GLU A 681 3.93 -37.42 7.91
C GLU A 681 3.30 -36.17 7.30
N GLU A 682 2.19 -36.34 6.59
CA GLU A 682 1.56 -35.27 5.81
C GLU A 682 0.02 -35.36 5.87
N PRO A 683 -0.70 -34.28 5.54
CA PRO A 683 -2.14 -34.35 5.29
C PRO A 683 -2.45 -35.27 4.10
N ARG A 684 -3.38 -36.20 4.31
CA ARG A 684 -3.80 -37.23 3.37
C ARG A 684 -5.30 -37.11 3.10
N SER A 685 -5.68 -37.19 1.82
CA SER A 685 -7.08 -37.27 1.40
C SER A 685 -7.46 -38.75 1.30
N LEU A 686 -8.42 -39.19 2.13
CA LEU A 686 -8.80 -40.59 2.33
C LEU A 686 -10.23 -40.82 1.83
N LEU A 687 -10.43 -41.86 1.03
CA LEU A 687 -11.74 -42.39 0.64
C LEU A 687 -12.04 -43.66 1.46
N ALA A 688 -13.27 -43.80 1.94
CA ALA A 688 -13.77 -44.99 2.61
C ALA A 688 -15.11 -45.43 1.99
N VAL A 689 -15.17 -46.66 1.48
CA VAL A 689 -16.34 -47.26 0.81
C VAL A 689 -16.78 -48.50 1.57
N LEU A 690 -18.06 -48.56 1.95
CA LEU A 690 -18.67 -49.76 2.54
C LEU A 690 -19.17 -50.67 1.43
N HIS A 691 -18.62 -51.88 1.32
CA HIS A 691 -19.05 -52.87 0.33
C HIS A 691 -18.99 -54.28 0.91
N GLY A 692 -20.07 -55.06 0.77
CA GLY A 692 -20.10 -56.46 1.22
C GLY A 692 -19.90 -56.67 2.74
N GLY A 693 -20.15 -55.66 3.57
CA GLY A 693 -19.90 -55.69 5.02
C GLY A 693 -18.46 -55.36 5.43
N LEU A 694 -17.64 -54.92 4.47
CA LEU A 694 -16.26 -54.48 4.67
C LEU A 694 -16.10 -53.01 4.28
N VAL A 695 -15.18 -52.31 4.92
CA VAL A 695 -14.80 -50.94 4.57
C VAL A 695 -13.48 -50.98 3.79
N PHE A 696 -13.55 -50.60 2.52
CA PHE A 696 -12.40 -50.42 1.63
C PHE A 696 -11.96 -48.97 1.71
N SER A 697 -10.71 -48.74 2.10
CA SER A 697 -10.18 -47.40 2.20
C SER A 697 -8.83 -47.25 1.54
N ALA A 698 -8.63 -46.14 0.83
CA ALA A 698 -7.33 -45.74 0.31
C ALA A 698 -7.15 -44.24 0.51
N ALA A 699 -5.91 -43.82 0.67
CA ALA A 699 -5.57 -42.41 0.80
C ALA A 699 -4.47 -42.03 -0.19
N HIS A 700 -4.41 -40.76 -0.58
CA HIS A 700 -3.32 -40.15 -1.34
C HIS A 700 -2.84 -38.87 -0.63
N SER A 701 -1.63 -38.40 -0.98
CA SER A 701 -1.11 -37.10 -0.52
C SER A 701 -2.03 -36.01 -1.04
N ALA A 702 -2.42 -35.07 -0.20
CA ALA A 702 -2.97 -33.81 -0.69
C ALA A 702 -1.79 -33.04 -1.34
N LEU A 703 -1.63 -33.15 -2.66
CA LEU A 703 -0.43 -32.67 -3.36
C LEU A 703 -0.52 -31.19 -3.78
N VAL A 704 0.50 -30.44 -3.36
CA VAL A 704 0.95 -29.16 -3.92
C VAL A 704 1.90 -29.47 -5.10
N ALA A 705 1.92 -28.65 -6.16
CA ALA A 705 2.81 -28.82 -7.33
C ALA A 705 4.31 -28.94 -6.96
N ASP A 706 5.16 -29.43 -7.86
CA ASP A 706 6.62 -29.48 -7.66
C ASP A 706 7.13 -28.10 -7.22
N VAL A 707 7.68 -28.05 -6.01
CA VAL A 707 8.08 -26.81 -5.34
C VAL A 707 9.25 -26.14 -6.06
N GLY A 708 10.13 -26.91 -6.71
CA GLY A 708 11.27 -26.37 -7.46
C GLY A 708 10.83 -25.58 -8.70
N ASP A 709 9.84 -26.10 -9.44
CA ASP A 709 9.27 -25.40 -10.59
C ASP A 709 8.46 -24.17 -10.15
N SER A 710 7.79 -24.24 -8.99
CA SER A 710 7.08 -23.12 -8.40
C SER A 710 8.03 -21.95 -8.04
N VAL A 711 9.22 -22.26 -7.50
CA VAL A 711 10.25 -21.23 -7.22
C VAL A 711 10.76 -20.57 -8.50
N LYS A 712 11.05 -21.35 -9.54
CA LYS A 712 11.50 -20.79 -10.83
C LYS A 712 10.43 -19.89 -11.44
N GLU A 713 9.17 -20.29 -11.38
CA GLU A 713 8.05 -19.47 -11.85
C GLU A 713 7.93 -18.17 -11.06
N TYR A 714 8.11 -18.22 -9.74
CA TYR A 714 8.09 -17.01 -8.90
C TYR A 714 9.22 -16.03 -9.26
N VAL A 715 10.44 -16.53 -9.51
CA VAL A 715 11.58 -15.71 -10.00
C VAL A 715 11.33 -15.19 -11.43
N ARG A 716 10.65 -15.98 -12.28
CA ARG A 716 10.27 -15.57 -13.64
C ARG A 716 9.24 -14.43 -13.61
N LYS A 717 8.27 -14.47 -12.69
CA LYS A 717 7.33 -13.34 -12.48
C LYS A 717 8.07 -12.06 -12.11
N ALA A 718 9.08 -12.15 -11.23
CA ALA A 718 9.87 -11.01 -10.80
C ALA A 718 10.70 -10.39 -11.94
N THR A 719 11.38 -11.22 -12.75
CA THR A 719 12.12 -10.74 -13.92
C THR A 719 11.19 -10.18 -15.00
N ALA A 720 10.01 -10.77 -15.20
CA ALA A 720 9.00 -10.22 -16.10
C ALA A 720 8.45 -8.87 -15.60
N MET A 721 8.31 -8.68 -14.27
CA MET A 721 7.95 -7.41 -13.67
C MET A 721 9.06 -6.37 -13.88
N TYR A 722 10.32 -6.75 -13.70
CA TYR A 722 11.47 -5.89 -13.99
C TYR A 722 11.46 -5.43 -15.44
N ASP A 723 11.27 -6.35 -16.37
CA ASP A 723 11.22 -6.01 -17.80
C ASP A 723 10.06 -5.07 -18.11
N ARG A 724 8.92 -5.22 -17.43
CA ARG A 724 7.67 -4.47 -17.71
C ARG A 724 7.64 -3.09 -17.07
N GLU A 725 8.07 -2.99 -15.81
CA GLU A 725 7.86 -1.83 -14.94
C GLU A 725 9.17 -1.14 -14.51
N GLY A 726 10.33 -1.78 -14.75
CA GLY A 726 11.64 -1.25 -14.38
C GLY A 726 12.06 -1.56 -12.95
N LEU A 727 13.31 -1.19 -12.63
CA LEU A 727 13.97 -1.52 -11.36
C LEU A 727 13.22 -0.97 -10.14
N ASP A 728 12.82 0.30 -10.17
CA ASP A 728 12.20 0.97 -9.02
C ASP A 728 10.87 0.32 -8.63
N ALA A 729 10.08 -0.13 -9.60
CA ALA A 729 8.82 -0.81 -9.36
C ALA A 729 9.01 -2.19 -8.71
N VAL A 730 10.02 -2.94 -9.17
CA VAL A 730 10.37 -4.24 -8.59
C VAL A 730 10.91 -4.07 -7.16
N ILE A 731 11.77 -3.08 -6.93
CA ILE A 731 12.26 -2.76 -5.59
C ILE A 731 11.10 -2.40 -4.67
N ALA A 732 10.19 -1.54 -5.10
CA ALA A 732 9.03 -1.14 -4.30
C ALA A 732 8.11 -2.34 -3.97
N HIS A 733 7.83 -3.20 -4.95
CA HIS A 733 6.98 -4.37 -4.74
C HIS A 733 7.62 -5.41 -3.83
N TYR A 734 8.86 -5.82 -4.11
CA TYR A 734 9.54 -6.88 -3.36
C TYR A 734 10.21 -6.38 -2.06
N ASN A 735 10.10 -5.10 -1.73
CA ASN A 735 10.29 -4.61 -0.36
C ASN A 735 9.00 -4.59 0.47
N SER A 736 7.85 -4.94 -0.12
CA SER A 736 6.59 -5.12 0.60
C SER A 736 6.39 -6.58 1.05
N GLN A 737 5.81 -6.76 2.23
CA GLN A 737 5.32 -8.06 2.72
C GLN A 737 4.18 -8.60 1.85
N ASP A 738 3.49 -7.75 1.09
CA ASP A 738 2.44 -8.17 0.14
C ASP A 738 2.99 -8.99 -1.03
N SER A 739 4.30 -8.96 -1.26
CA SER A 739 4.94 -9.76 -2.31
C SER A 739 5.06 -11.25 -1.95
N LEU A 740 4.87 -11.64 -0.69
CA LEU A 740 5.09 -13.00 -0.21
C LEU A 740 4.05 -14.00 -0.77
N GLU A 741 4.51 -15.08 -1.40
CA GLU A 741 3.65 -16.20 -1.84
C GLU A 741 3.98 -17.47 -1.02
N GLY A 742 3.31 -17.61 0.14
CA GLY A 742 3.54 -18.74 1.05
C GLY A 742 4.95 -18.74 1.64
N GLN A 743 5.79 -19.69 1.25
CA GLN A 743 7.21 -19.73 1.66
C GLN A 743 8.15 -18.99 0.68
N PHE A 744 7.64 -18.57 -0.48
CA PHE A 744 8.43 -17.92 -1.52
C PHE A 744 8.52 -16.42 -1.28
N TYR A 745 9.74 -15.91 -1.39
CA TYR A 745 10.04 -14.49 -1.31
C TYR A 745 11.24 -14.19 -2.17
N LEU A 746 11.18 -13.06 -2.87
CA LEU A 746 12.28 -12.62 -3.73
C LEU A 746 13.28 -11.80 -2.90
N PHE A 747 14.56 -11.98 -3.16
CA PHE A 747 15.56 -10.99 -2.82
C PHE A 747 16.35 -10.60 -4.08
N LEU A 748 16.59 -9.30 -4.23
CA LEU A 748 17.16 -8.69 -5.41
C LEU A 748 18.52 -8.10 -5.07
N ILE A 749 19.54 -8.43 -5.86
CA ILE A 749 20.90 -7.93 -5.71
C ILE A 749 21.27 -7.12 -6.95
N GLY A 750 21.87 -5.95 -6.72
CA GLY A 750 22.39 -5.03 -7.72
C GLY A 750 23.58 -5.58 -8.49
N ALA A 751 23.94 -4.91 -9.58
CA ALA A 751 25.10 -5.29 -10.39
C ALA A 751 26.45 -5.07 -9.67
N ASP A 752 26.44 -4.29 -8.60
CA ASP A 752 27.52 -4.06 -7.65
C ASP A 752 27.53 -5.09 -6.49
N ASP A 753 26.69 -6.12 -6.59
CA ASP A 753 26.49 -7.17 -5.58
C ASP A 753 25.89 -6.66 -4.25
N ILE A 754 25.24 -5.48 -4.25
CA ILE A 754 24.54 -4.91 -3.09
C ILE A 754 23.06 -5.32 -3.08
N TYR A 755 22.51 -5.72 -1.93
CA TYR A 755 21.07 -5.96 -1.81
C TYR A 755 20.24 -4.71 -2.11
N LEU A 756 19.32 -4.81 -3.06
CA LEU A 756 18.36 -3.77 -3.45
C LEU A 756 16.97 -4.01 -2.88
N ALA A 757 16.57 -5.28 -2.73
CA ALA A 757 15.30 -5.63 -2.12
C ALA A 757 15.38 -6.92 -1.31
N HIS A 758 14.74 -6.92 -0.15
CA HIS A 758 14.53 -8.12 0.64
C HIS A 758 13.31 -7.95 1.56
N PRO A 759 12.17 -8.64 1.32
CA PRO A 759 10.92 -8.35 2.02
C PRO A 759 10.94 -8.82 3.48
N ILE A 760 11.64 -9.93 3.79
CA ILE A 760 11.72 -10.46 5.16
C ILE A 760 12.89 -9.87 5.96
N PHE A 761 14.07 -9.72 5.36
CA PHE A 761 15.28 -9.21 6.01
C PHE A 761 15.74 -7.88 5.39
N PRO A 762 14.97 -6.78 5.49
CA PRO A 762 15.34 -5.53 4.83
C PRO A 762 16.56 -4.85 5.47
N HIS A 763 17.04 -5.31 6.64
CA HIS A 763 18.35 -4.90 7.17
C HIS A 763 19.52 -5.38 6.30
N LEU A 764 19.30 -6.34 5.39
CA LEU A 764 20.29 -6.72 4.38
C LEU A 764 20.39 -5.69 3.25
N ILE A 765 19.36 -4.85 3.03
CA ILE A 765 19.36 -3.85 1.95
C ILE A 765 20.52 -2.86 2.17
N GLY A 766 21.30 -2.63 1.12
CA GLY A 766 22.51 -1.80 1.17
C GLY A 766 23.78 -2.55 1.61
N THR A 767 23.70 -3.83 1.96
CA THR A 767 24.88 -4.67 2.26
C THR A 767 25.35 -5.47 1.04
N ASP A 768 26.64 -5.81 0.97
CA ASP A 768 27.19 -6.68 -0.08
C ASP A 768 26.78 -8.13 0.21
N ILE A 769 26.16 -8.80 -0.77
CA ILE A 769 25.76 -10.21 -0.69
C ILE A 769 26.95 -11.11 -0.28
N LYS A 770 28.18 -10.79 -0.68
CA LYS A 770 29.37 -11.60 -0.40
C LYS A 770 29.78 -11.60 1.07
N ASP A 771 29.26 -10.65 1.85
CA ASP A 771 29.46 -10.59 3.30
C ASP A 771 28.43 -11.43 4.07
N VAL A 772 27.44 -12.02 3.37
CA VAL A 772 26.45 -12.92 3.97
C VAL A 772 27.02 -14.33 4.12
N VAL A 773 27.13 -14.73 5.39
CA VAL A 773 27.59 -16.06 5.82
C VAL A 773 26.44 -16.70 6.61
N GLY A 774 26.18 -17.98 6.34
CA GLY A 774 25.21 -18.78 7.09
C GLY A 774 25.66 -19.00 8.52
N SER A 775 24.72 -19.34 9.40
CA SER A 775 24.96 -19.67 10.81
C SER A 775 25.92 -20.85 11.04
N ASP A 776 26.06 -21.72 10.04
CA ASP A 776 26.99 -22.84 10.00
C ASP A 776 28.38 -22.45 9.46
N GLY A 777 28.59 -21.18 9.14
CA GLY A 777 29.82 -20.65 8.56
C GLY A 777 29.92 -20.79 7.05
N GLN A 778 28.87 -21.26 6.35
CA GLN A 778 28.87 -21.34 4.89
C GLN A 778 28.85 -19.95 4.26
N GLU A 779 29.76 -19.66 3.32
CA GLU A 779 29.82 -18.39 2.59
C GLU A 779 28.76 -18.31 1.47
N LEU A 780 27.49 -18.58 1.80
CA LEU A 780 26.37 -18.71 0.86
C LEU A 780 26.22 -17.51 -0.09
N GLY A 781 26.52 -16.31 0.39
CA GLY A 781 26.42 -15.10 -0.41
C GLY A 781 27.41 -15.06 -1.57
N LYS A 782 28.62 -15.61 -1.38
CA LYS A 782 29.61 -15.77 -2.45
C LYS A 782 29.18 -16.82 -3.46
N GLU A 783 28.48 -17.87 -3.02
CA GLU A 783 27.92 -18.89 -3.93
C GLU A 783 26.80 -18.30 -4.79
N ILE A 784 25.86 -17.56 -4.19
CA ILE A 784 24.76 -16.89 -4.90
C ILE A 784 25.28 -15.85 -5.91
N ALA A 785 26.34 -15.11 -5.57
CA ALA A 785 26.95 -14.11 -6.45
C ALA A 785 27.48 -14.70 -7.78
N LEU A 786 27.70 -16.02 -7.86
CA LEU A 786 28.12 -16.74 -9.07
C LEU A 786 26.98 -17.01 -10.06
N ALA A 787 25.74 -16.58 -9.77
CA ALA A 787 24.59 -16.76 -10.64
C ALA A 787 24.82 -16.22 -12.06
N THR A 788 24.33 -16.96 -13.05
CA THR A 788 24.38 -16.63 -14.48
C THR A 788 22.96 -16.51 -15.05
N GLU A 789 22.82 -16.17 -16.32
CA GLU A 789 21.52 -16.17 -17.02
C GLU A 789 20.87 -17.57 -17.05
N ASP A 790 21.67 -18.65 -17.02
CA ASP A 790 21.17 -20.04 -16.94
C ASP A 790 20.72 -20.42 -15.52
N GLY A 791 21.07 -19.61 -14.52
CA GLY A 791 20.76 -19.79 -13.11
C GLY A 791 21.58 -20.82 -12.37
N ILE A 792 21.50 -20.79 -11.04
CA ILE A 792 22.14 -21.73 -10.11
C ILE A 792 21.19 -22.08 -8.97
N TRP A 793 21.34 -23.30 -8.44
CA TRP A 793 20.76 -23.69 -7.16
C TRP A 793 21.83 -23.60 -6.08
N VAL A 794 21.50 -22.99 -4.94
CA VAL A 794 22.36 -22.89 -3.77
C VAL A 794 21.60 -23.37 -2.56
N GLU A 795 22.23 -24.24 -1.77
CA GLU A 795 21.66 -24.83 -0.57
C GLU A 795 22.40 -24.32 0.67
N TYR A 796 21.65 -23.86 1.68
CA TYR A 796 22.21 -23.28 2.90
C TYR A 796 21.21 -23.28 4.06
N LEU A 797 21.70 -23.13 5.30
CA LEU A 797 20.83 -22.89 6.45
C LEU A 797 20.35 -21.45 6.47
N TRP A 798 19.04 -21.28 6.59
CA TRP A 798 18.46 -19.94 6.66
C TRP A 798 17.22 -19.91 7.56
N PRO A 799 16.95 -18.81 8.28
CA PRO A 799 15.76 -18.71 9.09
C PRO A 799 14.50 -18.78 8.22
N HIS A 800 13.58 -19.68 8.56
CA HIS A 800 12.29 -19.79 7.89
C HIS A 800 11.37 -18.64 8.34
N PRO A 801 10.73 -17.88 7.43
CA PRO A 801 9.97 -16.67 7.80
C PRO A 801 8.81 -16.94 8.77
N VAL A 802 8.13 -18.08 8.62
CA VAL A 802 7.02 -18.50 9.48
C VAL A 802 7.49 -19.16 10.78
N THR A 803 8.19 -20.29 10.70
CA THR A 803 8.59 -21.06 11.91
C THR A 803 9.73 -20.39 12.68
N ARG A 804 10.48 -19.50 12.03
CA ARG A 804 11.71 -18.84 12.51
C ARG A 804 12.77 -19.83 13.00
N ARG A 805 12.65 -21.09 12.62
CA ARG A 805 13.69 -22.11 12.75
C ARG A 805 14.62 -21.96 11.57
N GLU A 806 15.91 -22.13 11.79
CA GLU A 806 16.81 -22.41 10.68
C GLU A 806 16.51 -23.80 10.15
N LEU A 807 16.29 -23.84 8.84
CA LEU A 807 15.97 -25.02 8.06
C LEU A 807 16.84 -25.01 6.81
N GLN A 808 16.98 -26.16 6.18
CA GLN A 808 17.65 -26.26 4.89
C GLN A 808 16.86 -25.47 3.85
N LYS A 809 17.44 -24.38 3.34
CA LYS A 809 16.88 -23.58 2.26
C LYS A 809 17.58 -23.92 0.95
N VAL A 810 16.78 -24.08 -0.10
CA VAL A 810 17.22 -24.33 -1.46
C VAL A 810 16.76 -23.16 -2.32
N THR A 811 17.71 -22.38 -2.83
CA THR A 811 17.46 -21.11 -3.53
C THR A 811 17.87 -21.22 -4.99
N TRP A 812 16.97 -20.80 -5.88
CA TRP A 812 17.25 -20.56 -7.28
C TRP A 812 17.64 -19.09 -7.47
N ALA A 813 18.79 -18.84 -8.07
CA ALA A 813 19.27 -17.50 -8.39
C ALA A 813 19.63 -17.41 -9.87
N ILE A 814 19.14 -16.37 -10.57
CA ILE A 814 19.49 -16.05 -11.95
C ILE A 814 20.06 -14.64 -12.03
N ARG A 815 20.98 -14.41 -12.97
CA ARG A 815 21.41 -13.06 -13.33
C ARG A 815 20.63 -12.60 -14.55
N HIS A 816 19.96 -11.45 -14.46
CA HIS A 816 19.16 -10.85 -15.53
C HIS A 816 19.44 -9.35 -15.58
N ASP A 817 19.90 -8.86 -16.73
CA ASP A 817 20.35 -7.47 -16.93
C ASP A 817 21.40 -6.99 -15.89
N GLY A 818 22.32 -7.90 -15.53
CA GLY A 818 23.36 -7.63 -14.54
C GLY A 818 22.89 -7.70 -13.07
N LEU A 819 21.59 -7.77 -12.79
CA LEU A 819 21.01 -7.94 -11.45
C LEU A 819 20.84 -9.43 -11.12
N ILE A 820 20.87 -9.80 -9.84
CA ILE A 820 20.56 -11.18 -9.40
C ILE A 820 19.16 -11.22 -8.81
N PHE A 821 18.31 -12.08 -9.35
CA PHE A 821 16.97 -12.39 -8.85
C PHE A 821 17.00 -13.76 -8.20
N ALA A 822 16.66 -13.83 -6.92
CA ALA A 822 16.71 -15.09 -6.17
C ALA A 822 15.48 -15.32 -5.29
N SER A 823 15.00 -16.56 -5.25
CA SER A 823 13.97 -17.05 -4.35
C SER A 823 14.19 -18.53 -4.08
N GLY A 824 13.60 -19.07 -3.03
CA GLY A 824 13.85 -20.45 -2.62
C GLY A 824 12.75 -21.05 -1.77
N TYR A 825 12.88 -22.34 -1.49
CA TYR A 825 11.99 -23.11 -0.64
C TYR A 825 12.77 -23.79 0.49
N TYR A 826 12.06 -24.24 1.52
CA TYR A 826 12.66 -24.93 2.65
C TYR A 826 12.42 -26.44 2.52
N ALA A 827 13.51 -27.22 2.48
CA ALA A 827 13.49 -28.66 2.22
C ALA A 827 13.32 -29.53 3.48
N GLY A 828 13.30 -28.93 4.68
CA GLY A 828 13.09 -29.63 5.96
C GLY A 828 14.24 -29.44 6.96
N ALA A 829 14.38 -30.39 7.89
CA ALA A 829 15.45 -30.37 8.90
C ALA A 829 16.83 -30.60 8.24
N PRO A 830 17.88 -29.91 8.72
CA PRO A 830 19.21 -29.98 8.10
C PRO A 830 19.89 -31.35 8.30
N GLU A 831 20.58 -31.85 7.26
CA GLU A 831 21.36 -33.09 7.34
C GLU A 831 22.55 -32.98 8.29
N SER A 832 23.09 -31.75 8.47
CA SER A 832 24.19 -31.42 9.39
C SER A 832 23.78 -31.34 10.86
N GLY A 833 22.48 -31.39 11.16
CA GLY A 833 21.92 -31.14 12.50
C GLY A 833 21.58 -29.67 12.75
N SER A 834 20.72 -29.41 13.73
CA SER A 834 20.34 -28.05 14.15
C SER A 834 21.57 -27.26 14.64
N PRO A 835 21.66 -25.94 14.39
CA PRO A 835 22.63 -25.08 15.07
C PRO A 835 22.52 -25.21 16.60
N ALA A 836 23.65 -25.07 17.31
CA ALA A 836 23.73 -25.31 18.75
C ALA A 836 22.74 -24.49 19.58
N TRP A 837 22.43 -23.27 19.14
CA TRP A 837 21.47 -22.37 19.78
C TRP A 837 20.01 -22.75 19.61
N GLN A 838 19.68 -23.55 18.58
CA GLN A 838 18.30 -23.84 18.22
C GLN A 838 17.60 -24.74 19.25
N ASP A 839 18.37 -25.57 19.95
CA ASP A 839 17.90 -26.50 20.98
C ASP A 839 18.45 -26.15 22.38
N ALA A 840 19.14 -25.02 22.52
CA ALA A 840 19.68 -24.53 23.80
C ALA A 840 18.60 -23.86 24.65
N ASP A 841 18.82 -23.79 25.97
CA ASP A 841 18.05 -22.88 26.81
C ASP A 841 18.35 -21.43 26.37
N PRO A 842 17.35 -20.62 25.98
CA PRO A 842 17.59 -19.29 25.41
C PRO A 842 18.32 -18.34 26.36
N SER A 843 18.10 -18.47 27.67
CA SER A 843 18.75 -17.64 28.68
C SER A 843 20.22 -18.02 28.83
N GLU A 844 20.53 -19.32 28.87
CA GLU A 844 21.91 -19.81 28.91
C GLU A 844 22.67 -19.44 27.64
N TYR A 845 22.04 -19.59 26.47
CA TYR A 845 22.66 -19.24 25.20
C TYR A 845 22.93 -17.74 25.07
N THR A 846 22.02 -16.88 25.53
CA THR A 846 22.23 -15.43 25.52
C THR A 846 23.48 -15.03 26.31
N VAL A 847 23.65 -15.63 27.50
CA VAL A 847 24.85 -15.41 28.33
C VAL A 847 26.09 -15.89 27.59
N GLN A 848 26.05 -17.10 27.01
CA GLN A 848 27.16 -17.63 26.22
C GLN A 848 27.55 -16.69 25.07
N TYR A 849 26.59 -16.27 24.25
CA TYR A 849 26.81 -15.39 23.10
C TYR A 849 27.43 -14.04 23.50
N VAL A 850 26.97 -13.43 24.61
CA VAL A 850 27.57 -12.20 25.15
C VAL A 850 29.00 -12.44 25.64
N HIS A 851 29.27 -13.57 26.29
CA HIS A 851 30.63 -13.90 26.75
C HIS A 851 31.59 -14.19 25.60
N GLU A 852 31.15 -14.87 24.54
CA GLU A 852 31.96 -15.08 23.33
C GLU A 852 32.32 -13.75 22.65
N ALA A 853 31.39 -12.78 22.66
CA ALA A 853 31.66 -11.43 22.19
C ALA A 853 32.71 -10.70 23.02
N ILE A 854 32.64 -10.83 24.35
CA ILE A 854 33.64 -10.29 25.29
C ILE A 854 35.00 -10.95 25.03
N GLU A 855 35.06 -12.28 24.91
CA GLU A 855 36.30 -13.00 24.62
C GLU A 855 36.92 -12.56 23.29
N ARG A 856 36.09 -12.34 22.26
CA ARG A 856 36.55 -11.81 20.97
C ARG A 856 37.10 -10.40 21.10
N TYR A 857 36.41 -9.52 21.84
CA TYR A 857 36.90 -8.18 22.14
C TYR A 857 38.26 -8.22 22.87
N GLU A 858 38.39 -9.05 23.91
CA GLU A 858 39.62 -9.20 24.70
C GLU A 858 40.77 -9.80 23.86
N ARG A 859 40.47 -10.73 22.94
CA ARG A 859 41.46 -11.43 22.10
C ARG A 859 41.92 -10.59 20.91
N ASP A 860 40.98 -10.01 20.16
CA ASP A 860 41.23 -9.42 18.84
C ASP A 860 41.23 -7.88 18.87
N GLY A 861 40.77 -7.28 19.97
CA GLY A 861 40.71 -5.84 20.19
C GLY A 861 39.50 -5.15 19.54
N LEU A 862 39.24 -3.91 19.96
CA LEU A 862 38.05 -3.13 19.62
C LEU A 862 37.75 -3.08 18.11
N GLN A 863 38.74 -2.79 17.26
CA GLN A 863 38.48 -2.64 15.82
C GLN A 863 38.01 -3.94 15.15
N SER A 864 38.61 -5.08 15.52
CA SER A 864 38.17 -6.37 14.99
C SER A 864 36.78 -6.76 15.51
N PHE A 865 36.48 -6.39 16.76
CA PHE A 865 35.17 -6.59 17.37
C PHE A 865 34.09 -5.77 16.66
N LEU A 866 34.32 -4.46 16.47
CA LEU A 866 33.37 -3.56 15.80
C LEU A 866 33.11 -3.98 14.35
N SER A 867 34.15 -4.40 13.61
CA SER A 867 34.00 -4.83 12.23
C SER A 867 33.14 -6.09 12.09
N TYR A 868 33.25 -7.04 13.03
CA TYR A 868 32.48 -8.28 12.97
C TYR A 868 31.05 -8.07 13.46
N TYR A 869 30.86 -7.48 14.65
CA TYR A 869 29.52 -7.36 15.25
C TYR A 869 28.64 -6.24 14.64
N ASN A 870 29.19 -5.36 13.80
CA ASN A 870 28.37 -4.49 12.92
C ASN A 870 28.13 -5.10 11.53
N SER A 871 28.52 -6.36 11.31
CA SER A 871 28.20 -7.09 10.08
C SER A 871 27.01 -8.03 10.30
N VAL A 872 26.30 -8.31 9.22
CA VAL A 872 25.19 -9.28 9.18
C VAL A 872 25.65 -10.71 9.48
N ALA A 873 26.95 -10.99 9.33
CA ALA A 873 27.56 -12.27 9.68
C ALA A 873 27.67 -12.52 11.20
N SER A 874 27.31 -11.54 12.04
CA SER A 874 27.27 -11.70 13.49
C SER A 874 25.95 -12.28 14.02
N PHE A 875 24.89 -12.31 13.22
CA PHE A 875 23.60 -12.82 13.66
C PHE A 875 23.63 -14.35 13.77
N GLU A 876 23.09 -14.87 14.86
CA GLU A 876 22.86 -16.30 15.07
C GLU A 876 21.39 -16.50 15.42
N GLY A 877 20.58 -16.90 14.45
CA GLY A 877 19.13 -16.98 14.63
C GLY A 877 18.50 -15.64 14.98
N GLU A 878 18.03 -15.49 16.22
CA GLU A 878 17.47 -14.24 16.75
C GLU A 878 18.44 -13.44 17.65
N TRP A 879 19.63 -14.00 17.92
CA TRP A 879 20.66 -13.37 18.71
C TRP A 879 21.53 -12.45 17.85
N TYR A 880 21.73 -11.24 18.36
CA TYR A 880 22.68 -10.27 17.84
C TYR A 880 23.18 -9.41 18.99
N LEU A 881 24.41 -8.96 18.89
CA LEU A 881 25.03 -8.16 19.91
C LEU A 881 24.71 -6.67 19.72
N PHE A 882 24.54 -5.95 20.81
CA PHE A 882 24.78 -4.51 20.85
C PHE A 882 25.76 -4.18 21.96
N ALA A 883 26.54 -3.12 21.75
CA ALA A 883 27.57 -2.73 22.71
C ALA A 883 27.78 -1.22 22.75
N THR A 884 28.08 -0.72 23.95
CA THR A 884 28.36 0.69 24.22
C THR A 884 29.71 0.87 24.91
N ASP A 885 30.24 2.10 24.87
CA ASP A 885 31.43 2.46 25.66
C ASP A 885 31.07 2.86 27.11
N ALA A 886 32.09 3.33 27.84
CA ALA A 886 31.96 3.76 29.23
C ALA A 886 31.11 5.02 29.41
N ASP A 887 30.91 5.80 28.35
CA ASP A 887 30.03 6.96 28.32
C ASP A 887 28.61 6.58 27.84
N ASP A 888 28.36 5.27 27.68
CA ASP A 888 27.09 4.69 27.25
C ASP A 888 26.71 4.97 25.80
N ILE A 889 27.70 5.33 24.97
CA ILE A 889 27.50 5.57 23.53
C ILE A 889 27.58 4.25 22.77
N TYR A 890 26.59 3.96 21.93
CA TYR A 890 26.58 2.77 21.07
C TYR A 890 27.74 2.77 20.08
N HIS A 891 28.42 1.62 20.00
CA HIS A 891 29.40 1.30 18.96
C HIS A 891 29.01 0.09 18.12
N VAL A 892 28.12 -0.77 18.64
CA VAL A 892 27.62 -1.95 17.95
C VAL A 892 26.11 -1.96 18.03
N HIS A 893 25.44 -2.00 16.87
CA HIS A 893 24.01 -2.33 16.79
C HIS A 893 23.63 -2.78 15.36
N PRO A 894 23.88 -4.04 14.97
CA PRO A 894 23.81 -4.48 13.58
C PRO A 894 22.37 -4.50 13.01
N LEU A 895 21.34 -4.61 13.86
CA LEU A 895 19.94 -4.57 13.42
C LEU A 895 19.43 -3.14 13.14
N ILE A 896 19.99 -2.14 13.82
CA ILE A 896 19.55 -0.73 13.77
C ILE A 896 20.81 0.15 13.81
N PRO A 897 21.57 0.23 12.71
CA PRO A 897 22.87 0.92 12.69
C PRO A 897 22.78 2.41 13.05
N ARG A 898 21.61 3.05 12.88
CA ARG A 898 21.38 4.46 13.27
C ARG A 898 21.50 4.73 14.77
N LEU A 899 21.49 3.69 15.63
CA LEU A 899 21.75 3.85 17.06
C LEU A 899 23.24 4.05 17.36
N ILE A 900 24.14 3.67 16.44
CA ILE A 900 25.58 3.88 16.63
C ILE A 900 25.86 5.38 16.78
N GLY A 901 26.55 5.75 17.86
CA GLY A 901 26.83 7.14 18.23
C GLY A 901 25.79 7.81 19.14
N THR A 902 24.68 7.15 19.48
CA THR A 902 23.69 7.67 20.44
C THR A 902 23.94 7.12 21.85
N ASP A 903 23.47 7.81 22.89
CA ASP A 903 23.50 7.31 24.28
C ASP A 903 22.40 6.25 24.48
N ILE A 904 22.73 5.10 25.04
CA ILE A 904 21.75 4.04 25.34
C ILE A 904 20.68 4.50 26.32
N LYS A 905 20.96 5.43 27.22
CA LYS A 905 19.99 5.92 28.22
C LYS A 905 18.83 6.68 27.59
N ASP A 906 18.99 7.15 26.36
CA ASP A 906 17.94 7.81 25.57
C ASP A 906 17.07 6.81 24.80
N VAL A 907 17.42 5.53 24.81
CA VAL A 907 16.66 4.48 24.13
C VAL A 907 15.44 4.07 24.96
N VAL A 908 14.28 4.35 24.38
CA VAL A 908 12.96 3.99 24.90
C VAL A 908 12.34 2.91 24.00
N GLY A 909 11.68 1.94 24.62
CA GLY A 909 10.89 0.90 23.94
C GLY A 909 9.68 1.47 23.21
N SER A 910 9.07 0.66 22.35
CA SER A 910 7.88 1.06 21.57
C SER A 910 6.65 1.35 22.44
N ASP A 911 6.63 0.83 23.68
CA ASP A 911 5.62 1.04 24.71
C ASP A 911 5.95 2.17 25.70
N GLY A 912 7.08 2.88 25.52
CA GLY A 912 7.51 3.96 26.41
C GLY A 912 8.37 3.51 27.57
N PHE A 913 8.71 2.22 27.65
CA PHE A 913 9.60 1.72 28.69
C PHE A 913 11.05 2.17 28.47
N GLU A 914 11.68 2.78 29.49
CA GLU A 914 13.05 3.31 29.42
C GLU A 914 14.13 2.20 29.51
N LEU A 915 14.03 1.18 28.64
CA LEU A 915 14.87 -0.02 28.64
C LEU A 915 16.37 0.28 28.66
N GLY A 916 16.78 1.35 27.99
CA GLY A 916 18.18 1.73 27.91
C GLY A 916 18.77 2.15 29.25
N LYS A 917 17.98 2.83 30.10
CA LYS A 917 18.39 3.18 31.46
C LYS A 917 18.48 1.96 32.36
N GLU A 918 17.61 0.98 32.17
CA GLU A 918 17.64 -0.27 32.93
C GLU A 918 18.86 -1.12 32.56
N LEU A 919 19.15 -1.30 31.27
CA LEU A 919 20.33 -2.03 30.80
C LEU A 919 21.64 -1.34 31.25
N ALA A 920 21.69 0.00 31.25
CA ALA A 920 22.85 0.77 31.67
C ALA A 920 23.23 0.59 33.15
N LYS A 921 22.34 0.03 33.99
CA LYS A 921 22.63 -0.30 35.41
C LYS A 921 23.66 -1.42 35.57
N ALA A 922 24.01 -2.14 34.50
CA ALA A 922 25.08 -3.13 34.54
C ALA A 922 26.38 -2.50 35.07
N VAL A 923 27.01 -3.15 36.04
CA VAL A 923 28.26 -2.70 36.68
C VAL A 923 29.43 -3.56 36.21
N ASP A 924 30.59 -2.94 36.04
CA ASP A 924 31.79 -3.64 35.57
C ASP A 924 32.21 -4.75 36.56
N GLY A 925 32.37 -5.96 36.04
CA GLY A 925 32.67 -7.15 36.85
C GLY A 925 31.50 -7.69 37.68
N GLY A 926 30.26 -7.21 37.47
CA GLY A 926 29.04 -7.76 38.06
C GLY A 926 28.51 -9.01 37.34
N GLU A 927 27.42 -9.60 37.83
CA GLU A 927 26.76 -10.79 37.25
C GLU A 927 25.92 -10.47 35.98
N GLY A 928 25.83 -9.19 35.61
CA GLY A 928 24.98 -8.68 34.53
C GLY A 928 23.59 -8.26 34.98
N VAL A 929 22.84 -7.62 34.08
CA VAL A 929 21.47 -7.13 34.29
C VAL A 929 20.57 -7.73 33.23
N TRP A 930 19.41 -8.23 33.66
CA TRP A 930 18.35 -8.74 32.80
C TRP A 930 17.21 -7.74 32.73
N VAL A 931 16.70 -7.47 31.53
CA VAL A 931 15.62 -6.51 31.30
C VAL A 931 14.67 -7.05 30.25
N GLU A 932 13.37 -7.02 30.53
CA GLU A 932 12.31 -7.31 29.55
C GLU A 932 11.86 -6.01 28.88
N TYR A 933 11.74 -6.04 27.55
CA TYR A 933 11.30 -4.88 26.77
C TYR A 933 10.74 -5.29 25.41
N LEU A 934 9.96 -4.40 24.79
CA LEU A 934 9.55 -4.56 23.40
C LEU A 934 10.64 -4.07 22.45
N TRP A 935 11.00 -4.94 21.51
CA TRP A 935 12.01 -4.62 20.50
C TRP A 935 11.69 -5.25 19.15
N PRO A 936 12.09 -4.62 18.03
CA PRO A 936 11.99 -5.23 16.71
C PRO A 936 12.70 -6.58 16.67
N HIS A 937 11.99 -7.63 16.26
CA HIS A 937 12.57 -8.95 16.05
C HIS A 937 13.43 -8.94 14.78
N PRO A 938 14.66 -9.50 14.76
CA PRO A 938 15.57 -9.34 13.61
C PRO A 938 15.07 -9.98 12.31
N VAL A 939 14.23 -11.03 12.43
CA VAL A 939 13.58 -11.71 11.30
C VAL A 939 12.29 -11.01 10.84
N THR A 940 11.38 -10.66 11.74
CA THR A 940 10.05 -10.15 11.34
C THR A 940 9.96 -8.64 11.34
N LEU A 941 10.91 -7.96 11.99
CA LEU A 941 10.97 -6.52 12.28
C LEU A 941 9.80 -5.93 13.04
N LYS A 942 8.73 -6.70 13.23
CA LYS A 942 7.66 -6.41 14.17
C LYS A 942 8.22 -6.36 15.60
N GLU A 943 7.66 -5.44 16.37
CA GLU A 943 7.87 -5.38 17.81
C GLU A 943 7.47 -6.71 18.46
N ALA A 944 8.37 -7.25 19.26
CA ALA A 944 8.14 -8.49 19.99
C ALA A 944 8.77 -8.41 21.39
N PRO A 945 8.23 -9.15 22.38
CA PRO A 945 8.81 -9.24 23.71
C PRO A 945 10.21 -9.84 23.64
N LYS A 946 11.17 -9.10 24.17
CA LYS A 946 12.58 -9.50 24.25
C LYS A 946 13.03 -9.50 25.70
N VAL A 947 13.77 -10.55 26.07
CA VAL A 947 14.51 -10.62 27.33
C VAL A 947 15.97 -10.34 26.99
N GLY A 948 16.47 -9.16 27.40
CA GLY A 948 17.85 -8.75 27.18
C GLY A 948 18.73 -8.99 28.40
N TYR A 949 19.99 -9.35 28.15
CA TYR A 949 21.06 -9.48 29.12
C TYR A 949 22.17 -8.49 28.80
N ALA A 950 22.61 -7.69 29.78
CA ALA A 950 23.70 -6.74 29.65
C ALA A 950 24.77 -6.93 30.72
N VAL A 951 26.04 -6.93 30.32
CA VAL A 951 27.21 -7.02 31.21
C VAL A 951 28.19 -5.92 30.87
N ARG A 952 28.83 -5.33 31.88
CA ARG A 952 29.99 -4.46 31.65
C ARG A 952 31.31 -5.18 31.87
N ARG A 953 32.25 -4.92 30.96
CA ARG A 953 33.62 -5.40 31.02
C ARG A 953 34.57 -4.35 30.45
N ASP A 954 35.53 -3.90 31.26
CA ASP A 954 36.53 -2.89 30.84
C ASP A 954 35.87 -1.58 30.36
N GLY A 955 34.85 -1.14 31.09
CA GLY A 955 34.04 0.03 30.75
C GLY A 955 33.05 -0.16 29.60
N MET A 956 33.21 -1.15 28.72
CA MET A 956 32.23 -1.44 27.66
C MET A 956 31.03 -2.24 28.19
N LEU A 957 29.84 -1.91 27.73
CA LEU A 957 28.63 -2.71 27.94
C LEU A 957 28.42 -3.62 26.74
N PHE A 958 28.19 -4.91 26.98
CA PHE A 958 27.89 -5.92 25.98
C PHE A 958 26.53 -6.50 26.29
N ALA A 959 25.66 -6.58 25.29
CA ALA A 959 24.32 -7.07 25.49
C ALA A 959 23.74 -7.78 24.28
N SER A 960 22.90 -8.77 24.55
CA SER A 960 22.11 -9.54 23.59
C SER A 960 20.81 -9.95 24.25
N GLY A 961 19.94 -10.67 23.55
CA GLY A 961 18.70 -11.17 24.13
C GLY A 961 17.95 -12.09 23.18
N TYR A 962 16.96 -12.78 23.74
CA TYR A 962 16.09 -13.72 23.04
C TYR A 962 14.63 -13.25 23.09
N TYR A 963 13.82 -13.75 22.16
CA TYR A 963 12.41 -13.38 22.03
C TYR A 963 11.52 -14.49 22.58
N VAL A 964 10.61 -14.13 23.48
CA VAL A 964 9.75 -15.12 24.14
C VAL A 964 8.55 -15.46 23.25
N ARG A 965 8.24 -16.77 23.13
CA ARG A 965 7.09 -17.27 22.37
C ARG A 965 6.27 -18.25 23.21
N LYS A 966 4.96 -18.07 23.24
CA LYS A 966 4.00 -19.04 23.79
C LYS A 966 3.07 -19.46 22.65
N ALA A 967 2.84 -20.77 22.52
CA ALA A 967 2.04 -21.33 21.43
C ALA A 967 0.55 -20.99 21.54
N ASP A 968 0.05 -20.78 22.77
CA ASP A 968 -1.29 -20.29 23.08
C ASP A 968 -1.19 -19.10 24.05
N PRO A 969 -1.00 -17.86 23.53
CA PRO A 969 -0.91 -16.66 24.35
C PRO A 969 -2.15 -16.42 25.24
N VAL A 970 -3.34 -16.73 24.74
CA VAL A 970 -4.61 -16.50 25.44
C VAL A 970 -4.74 -17.44 26.64
N GLY A 971 -4.59 -18.75 26.40
CA GLY A 971 -4.60 -19.76 27.46
C GLY A 971 -3.49 -19.52 28.47
N TYR A 972 -2.30 -19.18 28.00
CA TYR A 972 -1.16 -18.90 28.85
C TYR A 972 -1.38 -17.69 29.77
N THR A 973 -1.94 -16.60 29.25
CA THR A 973 -2.23 -15.39 30.07
C THR A 973 -3.19 -15.71 31.21
N ARG A 974 -4.23 -16.51 30.94
CA ARG A 974 -5.18 -16.96 31.97
C ARG A 974 -4.49 -17.84 33.01
N GLU A 975 -3.67 -18.78 32.55
CA GLU A 975 -2.91 -19.66 33.42
C GLU A 975 -1.92 -18.89 34.29
N TYR A 976 -1.23 -17.90 33.73
CA TYR A 976 -0.29 -17.03 34.46
C TYR A 976 -0.99 -16.26 35.58
N VAL A 977 -2.14 -15.65 35.30
CA VAL A 977 -2.95 -14.96 36.32
C VAL A 977 -3.45 -15.95 37.38
N ALA A 978 -3.85 -17.16 36.99
CA ALA A 978 -4.25 -18.20 37.94
C ALA A 978 -3.07 -18.65 38.83
N GLN A 979 -1.87 -18.81 38.27
CA GLN A 979 -0.66 -19.13 39.03
C GLN A 979 -0.28 -18.01 40.01
N ALA A 980 -0.47 -16.74 39.64
CA ALA A 980 -0.30 -15.61 40.55
C ALA A 980 -1.27 -15.68 41.74
N ILE A 981 -2.53 -16.03 41.48
CA ILE A 981 -3.55 -16.22 42.51
C ILE A 981 -3.19 -17.42 43.41
N GLU A 982 -2.71 -18.53 42.86
CA GLU A 982 -2.24 -19.69 43.66
C GLU A 982 -1.03 -19.32 44.52
N HIS A 983 -0.06 -18.59 43.97
CA HIS A 983 1.09 -18.10 44.73
C HIS A 983 0.65 -17.20 45.89
N TYR A 984 -0.35 -16.33 45.66
CA TYR A 984 -0.99 -15.52 46.69
C TYR A 984 -1.67 -16.36 47.77
N LYS A 985 -2.42 -17.40 47.39
CA LYS A 985 -3.08 -18.31 48.34
C LYS A 985 -2.05 -19.04 49.22
N ASP A 986 -0.94 -19.45 48.65
CA ASP A 986 0.09 -20.25 49.33
C ASP A 986 1.00 -19.40 50.22
N ASN A 987 1.35 -18.18 49.79
CA ASN A 987 2.42 -17.38 50.40
C ASN A 987 1.96 -16.03 50.96
N GLY A 988 0.76 -15.57 50.61
CA GLY A 988 0.21 -14.27 51.02
C GLY A 988 0.67 -13.09 50.17
N LEU A 989 0.07 -11.91 50.41
CA LEU A 989 0.24 -10.71 49.60
C LEU A 989 1.70 -10.21 49.55
N GLU A 990 2.35 -10.11 50.69
CA GLU A 990 3.70 -9.52 50.81
C GLU A 990 4.75 -10.36 50.05
N ALA A 991 4.70 -11.69 50.19
CA ALA A 991 5.57 -12.60 49.46
C ALA A 991 5.28 -12.60 47.95
N THR A 992 3.99 -12.46 47.57
CA THR A 992 3.60 -12.35 46.16
C THR A 992 4.16 -11.07 45.52
N ILE A 993 4.04 -9.94 46.21
CA ILE A 993 4.61 -8.65 45.77
C ILE A 993 6.14 -8.79 45.66
N GLU A 994 6.80 -9.41 46.63
CA GLU A 994 8.25 -9.60 46.60
C GLU A 994 8.69 -10.48 45.42
N TRP A 995 8.01 -11.61 45.18
CA TRP A 995 8.36 -12.54 44.10
C TRP A 995 8.14 -11.92 42.72
N TYR A 996 7.00 -11.26 42.48
CA TYR A 996 6.67 -10.63 41.18
C TYR A 996 7.45 -9.33 40.90
N ASN A 997 8.16 -8.80 41.90
CA ASN A 997 9.16 -7.75 41.73
C ASN A 997 10.59 -8.32 41.61
N SER A 998 10.76 -9.64 41.64
CA SER A 998 12.06 -10.30 41.53
C SER A 998 12.34 -10.78 40.11
N ARG A 999 13.61 -11.10 39.82
CA ARG A 999 14.00 -11.72 38.54
C ARG A 999 13.36 -13.10 38.31
N ASP A 1000 12.97 -13.78 39.39
CA ASP A 1000 12.53 -15.17 39.30
C ASP A 1000 11.10 -15.27 38.73
N SER A 1001 10.40 -14.15 38.59
CA SER A 1001 9.06 -14.06 37.97
C SER A 1001 9.07 -13.65 36.49
N LEU A 1002 10.26 -13.44 35.89
CA LEU A 1002 10.40 -13.02 34.49
C LEU A 1002 9.90 -14.11 33.54
N ASP A 1003 9.06 -13.72 32.58
CA ASP A 1003 8.40 -14.64 31.65
C ASP A 1003 7.99 -13.95 30.32
N GLY A 1004 8.83 -13.04 29.83
CA GLY A 1004 8.68 -12.40 28.53
C GLY A 1004 7.79 -11.16 28.55
N GLN A 1005 6.57 -11.26 28.02
CA GLN A 1005 5.58 -10.16 28.12
C GLN A 1005 4.55 -10.37 29.22
N TRP A 1006 4.56 -11.55 29.85
CA TRP A 1006 3.64 -11.88 30.92
C TRP A 1006 4.24 -11.42 32.24
N GLY A 1007 3.80 -10.24 32.68
CA GLY A 1007 4.10 -9.71 34.00
C GLY A 1007 2.81 -9.51 34.79
N LEU A 1008 2.87 -9.74 36.11
CA LEU A 1008 1.74 -9.45 36.98
C LEU A 1008 1.58 -7.95 37.15
N THR A 1009 0.37 -7.46 36.89
CA THR A 1009 -0.12 -6.21 37.45
C THR A 1009 -1.13 -6.54 38.54
N LEU A 1010 -0.85 -6.09 39.76
CA LEU A 1010 -1.67 -6.35 40.95
C LEU A 1010 -2.15 -5.04 41.51
N ALA A 1011 -3.45 -4.88 41.74
CA ALA A 1011 -4.03 -3.72 42.43
C ALA A 1011 -4.79 -4.13 43.69
N ASP A 1012 -4.82 -3.23 44.67
CA ASP A 1012 -5.49 -3.44 45.95
C ASP A 1012 -7.03 -3.29 45.87
N GLU A 1013 -7.70 -3.41 47.01
CA GLU A 1013 -9.16 -3.27 47.13
C GLU A 1013 -9.68 -1.87 46.76
N ASN A 1014 -8.81 -0.86 46.72
CA ASN A 1014 -9.12 0.51 46.30
C ASN A 1014 -8.64 0.79 44.87
N ASP A 1015 -8.26 -0.26 44.13
CA ASP A 1015 -7.73 -0.21 42.77
C ASP A 1015 -6.38 0.53 42.66
N ILE A 1016 -5.63 0.63 43.77
CA ILE A 1016 -4.27 1.18 43.75
C ILE A 1016 -3.28 0.10 43.31
N ILE A 1017 -2.48 0.40 42.29
CA ILE A 1017 -1.52 -0.54 41.71
C ILE A 1017 -0.38 -0.80 42.71
N LEU A 1018 -0.23 -2.05 43.12
CA LEU A 1018 0.81 -2.55 44.04
C LEU A 1018 2.02 -3.14 43.29
N VAL A 1019 1.78 -3.78 42.15
CA VAL A 1019 2.80 -4.36 41.26
C VAL A 1019 2.43 -3.99 39.84
N ALA A 1020 3.41 -3.57 39.05
CA ALA A 1020 3.26 -3.36 37.60
C ALA A 1020 4.61 -3.62 36.93
N HIS A 1021 4.93 -4.89 36.70
CA HIS A 1021 6.25 -5.33 36.29
C HIS A 1021 6.77 -4.61 35.02
N LEU A 1022 5.89 -4.45 34.01
CA LEU A 1022 6.20 -3.79 32.73
C LEU A 1022 5.85 -2.29 32.70
N ALA A 1023 5.36 -1.73 33.80
CA ALA A 1023 4.93 -0.34 33.90
C ALA A 1023 5.15 0.19 35.33
N THR A 1024 6.39 0.08 35.82
CA THR A 1024 6.74 0.36 37.21
C THR A 1024 6.42 1.79 37.66
N HIS A 1025 6.37 2.74 36.72
CA HIS A 1025 5.93 4.12 36.96
C HIS A 1025 4.45 4.25 37.38
N LEU A 1026 3.63 3.22 37.15
CA LEU A 1026 2.22 3.18 37.57
C LEU A 1026 2.05 2.68 39.01
N VAL A 1027 3.07 2.11 39.64
CA VAL A 1027 2.98 1.63 41.02
C VAL A 1027 2.63 2.80 41.96
N GLY A 1028 1.58 2.61 42.76
CA GLY A 1028 1.02 3.64 43.65
C GLY A 1028 -0.02 4.55 43.02
N SER A 1029 -0.32 4.40 41.72
CA SER A 1029 -1.41 5.13 41.05
C SER A 1029 -2.74 4.38 41.14
N ASP A 1030 -3.84 5.13 41.06
CA ASP A 1030 -5.20 4.57 40.94
C ASP A 1030 -5.42 4.08 39.50
N LEU A 1031 -5.70 2.79 39.37
CA LEU A 1031 -5.86 2.11 38.08
C LEU A 1031 -6.95 2.75 37.22
N LYS A 1032 -7.99 3.37 37.80
CA LYS A 1032 -9.05 4.04 37.02
C LYS A 1032 -8.53 5.19 36.17
N ASN A 1033 -7.42 5.80 36.57
CA ASN A 1033 -6.81 6.92 35.85
C ASN A 1033 -5.89 6.45 34.72
N VAL A 1034 -5.72 5.14 34.53
CA VAL A 1034 -4.95 4.60 33.41
C VAL A 1034 -5.83 4.63 32.15
N ALA A 1035 -5.44 5.46 31.18
CA ALA A 1035 -6.17 5.63 29.92
C ALA A 1035 -5.23 5.55 28.72
N THR A 1036 -5.74 5.08 27.59
CA THR A 1036 -5.12 5.25 26.27
C THR A 1036 -5.74 6.47 25.57
N PRO A 1037 -5.10 7.07 24.54
CA PRO A 1037 -5.55 8.31 23.90
C PRO A 1037 -7.00 8.34 23.39
N ARG A 1038 -7.68 7.19 23.33
CA ARG A 1038 -9.06 7.04 22.83
C ARG A 1038 -9.99 6.26 23.77
N ARG A 1039 -9.51 5.74 24.91
CA ARG A 1039 -10.28 4.80 25.76
C ARG A 1039 -9.79 4.75 27.22
N PRO A 1040 -10.68 4.88 28.23
CA PRO A 1040 -10.33 4.77 29.65
C PRO A 1040 -10.21 3.30 30.08
N ILE A 1041 -9.15 2.63 29.64
CA ILE A 1041 -8.97 1.17 29.85
C ILE A 1041 -8.99 0.76 31.33
N GLY A 1042 -8.54 1.63 32.24
CA GLY A 1042 -8.55 1.40 33.67
C GLY A 1042 -9.95 1.22 34.26
N GLU A 1043 -10.94 1.98 33.77
CA GLU A 1043 -12.33 1.86 34.22
C GLU A 1043 -12.92 0.49 33.85
N GLU A 1044 -12.54 -0.05 32.69
CA GLU A 1044 -12.99 -1.35 32.21
C GLU A 1044 -12.32 -2.51 32.96
N LEU A 1045 -11.01 -2.39 33.24
CA LEU A 1045 -10.27 -3.40 34.00
C LEU A 1045 -10.77 -3.53 35.44
N VAL A 1046 -11.16 -2.41 36.08
CA VAL A 1046 -11.74 -2.42 37.44
C VAL A 1046 -13.09 -3.16 37.49
N ALA A 1047 -13.80 -3.27 36.37
CA ALA A 1047 -15.06 -4.00 36.27
C ALA A 1047 -14.90 -5.53 36.34
N ALA A 1048 -13.66 -6.04 36.36
CA ALA A 1048 -13.38 -7.47 36.50
C ALA A 1048 -14.03 -8.09 37.74
N THR A 1049 -14.64 -9.25 37.55
CA THR A 1049 -15.22 -10.08 38.62
C THR A 1049 -14.34 -11.32 38.87
N GLU A 1050 -14.81 -12.24 39.72
CA GLU A 1050 -14.18 -13.56 39.88
C GLU A 1050 -14.24 -14.41 38.60
N GLU A 1051 -15.15 -14.11 37.65
CA GLU A 1051 -15.22 -14.75 36.34
C GLU A 1051 -14.17 -14.21 35.35
N GLY A 1052 -13.60 -13.05 35.67
CA GLY A 1052 -12.61 -12.35 34.87
C GLY A 1052 -13.17 -11.58 33.67
N ILE A 1053 -12.32 -10.73 33.09
CA ILE A 1053 -12.64 -9.95 31.90
C ILE A 1053 -11.41 -9.82 30.99
N TRP A 1054 -11.66 -9.81 29.68
CA TRP A 1054 -10.69 -9.42 28.67
C TRP A 1054 -10.90 -7.97 28.27
N VAL A 1055 -9.84 -7.18 28.31
CA VAL A 1055 -9.83 -5.80 27.78
C VAL A 1055 -8.74 -5.70 26.72
N SER A 1056 -9.16 -5.43 25.48
CA SER A 1056 -8.24 -5.24 24.34
C SER A 1056 -8.16 -3.79 23.94
N TYR A 1057 -6.97 -3.26 23.74
CA TYR A 1057 -6.75 -1.85 23.43
C TYR A 1057 -5.55 -1.64 22.53
N VAL A 1058 -5.53 -0.47 21.87
CA VAL A 1058 -4.44 -0.06 20.98
C VAL A 1058 -3.53 0.90 21.73
N LEU A 1059 -2.23 0.61 21.68
CA LEU A 1059 -1.18 1.53 22.09
C LEU A 1059 -0.54 2.14 20.83
N PRO A 1060 -0.28 3.46 20.83
CA PRO A 1060 0.55 4.06 19.78
C PRO A 1060 1.97 3.52 19.91
N ASN A 1061 2.55 3.04 18.81
CA ASN A 1061 3.98 2.74 18.80
C ASN A 1061 4.74 4.08 18.92
N ILE A 1062 5.52 4.27 19.97
CA ILE A 1062 6.21 5.57 20.20
C ILE A 1062 7.32 5.79 19.16
N ARG A 1063 7.75 4.74 18.46
CA ARG A 1063 8.84 4.77 17.47
C ARG A 1063 8.36 4.73 16.01
N SER A 1064 7.10 4.37 15.76
CA SER A 1064 6.55 4.25 14.40
C SER A 1064 5.10 4.74 14.32
N SER A 1065 4.59 4.96 13.11
CA SER A 1065 3.17 5.27 12.89
C SER A 1065 2.25 4.04 13.02
N GLU A 1066 2.78 2.89 13.43
CA GLU A 1066 2.03 1.63 13.53
C GLU A 1066 1.26 1.52 14.86
N ARG A 1067 0.28 0.63 14.89
CA ARG A 1067 -0.57 0.33 16.05
C ARG A 1067 -0.08 -0.95 16.72
N LEU A 1068 0.10 -0.91 18.03
CA LEU A 1068 0.36 -2.09 18.86
C LEU A 1068 -0.94 -2.52 19.54
N TYR A 1069 -1.34 -3.78 19.37
CA TYR A 1069 -2.52 -4.32 20.04
C TYR A 1069 -2.11 -4.99 21.35
N ALA A 1070 -2.83 -4.69 22.43
CA ALA A 1070 -2.61 -5.25 23.75
C ALA A 1070 -3.91 -5.88 24.28
N HIS A 1071 -3.80 -7.07 24.82
CA HIS A 1071 -4.91 -7.85 25.37
C HIS A 1071 -4.61 -8.17 26.82
N THR A 1072 -5.43 -7.65 27.74
CA THR A 1072 -5.26 -7.83 29.19
C THR A 1072 -6.37 -8.71 29.75
N TRP A 1073 -5.98 -9.77 30.45
CA TRP A 1073 -6.88 -10.59 31.25
C TRP A 1073 -6.82 -10.12 32.70
N ALA A 1074 -7.97 -9.83 33.28
CA ALA A 1074 -8.10 -9.35 34.65
C ALA A 1074 -9.09 -10.20 35.44
N ILE A 1075 -8.73 -10.61 36.66
CA ILE A 1075 -9.60 -11.34 37.60
C ILE A 1075 -9.53 -10.66 38.96
N ARG A 1076 -10.70 -10.49 39.60
CA ARG A 1076 -10.74 -10.09 41.01
C ARG A 1076 -10.78 -11.32 41.90
N TYR A 1077 -9.86 -11.41 42.87
CA TYR A 1077 -9.80 -12.49 43.85
C TYR A 1077 -9.43 -11.93 45.23
N ASP A 1078 -10.22 -12.27 46.26
CA ASP A 1078 -10.02 -11.79 47.64
C ASP A 1078 -9.91 -10.26 47.77
N GLY A 1079 -10.71 -9.54 46.99
CA GLY A 1079 -10.70 -8.08 46.93
C GLY A 1079 -9.58 -7.47 46.09
N LEU A 1080 -8.52 -8.23 45.77
CA LEU A 1080 -7.40 -7.80 44.93
C LEU A 1080 -7.70 -8.04 43.45
N LEU A 1081 -7.10 -7.23 42.58
CA LEU A 1081 -7.23 -7.34 41.13
C LEU A 1081 -5.92 -7.85 40.52
N PHE A 1082 -5.94 -9.07 39.98
CA PHE A 1082 -4.80 -9.72 39.32
C PHE A 1082 -4.94 -9.60 37.81
N MET A 1083 -3.90 -9.11 37.14
CA MET A 1083 -3.94 -8.88 35.70
C MET A 1083 -2.62 -9.25 35.05
N SER A 1084 -2.69 -9.76 33.83
CA SER A 1084 -1.54 -9.92 32.95
C SER A 1084 -1.96 -9.60 31.52
N ARG A 1085 -0.99 -9.23 30.69
CA ARG A 1085 -1.24 -8.79 29.32
C ARG A 1085 -0.30 -9.48 28.33
N TYR A 1086 -0.74 -9.54 27.08
CA TYR A 1086 0.11 -9.88 25.95
C TYR A 1086 -0.18 -8.94 24.78
N HIS A 1087 0.78 -8.80 23.87
CA HIS A 1087 0.69 -8.03 22.64
C HIS A 1087 0.74 -8.95 21.42
N ASP A 1088 0.01 -8.58 20.37
CA ASP A 1088 0.04 -9.23 19.06
C ASP A 1088 -0.23 -8.21 17.92
N ASP A 1089 -0.41 -8.73 16.70
CA ASP A 1089 -0.68 -7.95 15.49
C ASP A 1089 -2.16 -7.96 15.05
N GLN A 1090 -3.09 -8.45 15.89
CA GLN A 1090 -4.50 -8.57 15.54
C GLN A 1090 -5.40 -7.65 16.41
N PRO A 1091 -6.41 -7.01 15.80
CA PRO A 1091 -7.33 -6.14 16.52
C PRO A 1091 -8.36 -6.90 17.38
N ASP A 1092 -8.60 -8.18 17.09
CA ASP A 1092 -9.69 -8.97 17.67
C ASP A 1092 -9.20 -9.93 18.75
N VAL A 1093 -10.02 -10.15 19.78
CA VAL A 1093 -9.79 -11.19 20.80
C VAL A 1093 -9.96 -12.57 20.16
N PRO A 1094 -8.96 -13.48 20.18
CA PRO A 1094 -9.20 -14.87 19.84
C PRO A 1094 -10.01 -15.53 20.98
N GLY A 1095 -11.28 -15.87 20.72
CA GLY A 1095 -12.11 -16.65 21.65
C GLY A 1095 -13.29 -15.93 22.31
N ALA A 1096 -13.68 -14.73 21.86
CA ALA A 1096 -14.89 -14.05 22.35
C ALA A 1096 -16.23 -14.67 21.86
N ALA A 1097 -16.20 -15.89 21.33
CA ALA A 1097 -17.35 -16.62 20.81
C ALA A 1097 -17.69 -17.91 21.59
N GLU A 1098 -17.19 -18.08 22.82
CA GLU A 1098 -17.63 -19.15 23.74
C GLU A 1098 -18.55 -18.64 24.86
#